data_AF-A0A351SBL5-F1
#
_entry.id   AF-A0A351SBL5-F1
#
_cell.length_a   1.000
_cell.length_b   1.000
_cell.length_c   1.000
_cell.angle_alpha   90.00
_cell.angle_beta   90.00
_cell.angle_gamma   90.00
#
_symmetry.space_group_name_H-M   'P 1'
#
loop_
_entity.id
_entity.type
_entity.pdbx_description
1 polymer ?
#
loop_
_entity_poly.entity_id
_entity_poly.type
_entity_poly.pdbx_seq_one_letter_code
_entity_poly.pdbx_strand_id
1 'polypeptide(L)'
;MINQGPYTAIITWEDEQDGRDVKTLQPWIVDSKMIIENDVEVNRVQAWIEEPDHDNPSQTRLLKAEFKVYSAATVAEDGTYTDYGNWELNVSFDEEASSFFVLTAESDNGVSTIKMNESMTFDDFSHHVKGILSRSAETGYGKVAYPDWHSCDTHPCQPETATTAYAYNSDYLAVQSAGDLEPTYKDRNPDNAIELTHRYGVFFAESDSDAGIAAGDSLEKHKAFGFPIQFQNEHNLEQHAYYGAWQGRHEIWGGHDLEPGDTVTRNDHHNDSEEAASFIVSQKFNGTLTKRTLTAGSLSDIAGIAVETWINKHYELRWDAAANNNVGAWQYCDGWIDWSQSPAVCHDFESNEPVNLTEMTDFSILNVGEEDRKFVHISGWDPSLNNGHGGPVEYVYLGSTHENVNWSGAGFYPAEHSEHGRLTPMLNAARYAPEDGATLWINIDGSLYIAYTGTEWVQKQLESFDEETWTPTFNDSADTTFTLEIGREYYINHQGANYIVRRIDDTGSDSDDYQVMTELQTAANPKNITSILPLGTHYLAAPWQPEVKFTLGQNPEDSSTFMKLTYVNDDPNTPDEDETGTRVENGQWGLQAYDSSDMPLDANGSTVSVDGYGLPVGDATPVQFNWEYSEEGWGTQQFLCSPDCSAVDNYLILSDPVRFQPFAATNHGDAEKTLSLAFDGWMHGLPDLYFELHKNDFVMSSEIADKVINLSAGTELVDASDNTIRYYLKPLDVSIFLNVVTQPADGLSFPDITLSESADLTTVPDYTDTGMGDKPTDTEIRFSEGIAVQ
;
A
#
# COMPACT_ATOMS: atom_id res chain seq x y z
N MET A 1 18.59 -8.28 -37.56
CA MET A 1 19.72 -8.13 -38.51
C MET A 1 19.18 -7.81 -39.91
N ILE A 2 19.81 -6.87 -40.63
CA ILE A 2 19.36 -6.46 -41.98
C ILE A 2 19.72 -7.53 -43.01
N ASN A 3 18.78 -7.87 -43.90
CA ASN A 3 18.88 -8.88 -44.96
C ASN A 3 19.14 -10.31 -44.48
N GLN A 4 18.69 -10.67 -43.27
CA GLN A 4 18.87 -12.00 -42.69
C GLN A 4 17.56 -12.69 -42.28
N GLY A 5 16.41 -12.10 -42.60
CA GLY A 5 15.08 -12.68 -42.32
C GLY A 5 14.52 -13.52 -43.48
N PRO A 6 13.37 -14.18 -43.25
CA PRO A 6 12.59 -14.16 -42.01
C PRO A 6 13.20 -15.03 -40.90
N TYR A 7 13.08 -14.60 -39.64
CA TYR A 7 13.47 -15.36 -38.44
C TYR A 7 12.49 -15.13 -37.29
N THR A 8 12.50 -15.99 -36.29
CA THR A 8 11.72 -15.80 -35.05
C THR A 8 12.55 -15.00 -34.03
N ALA A 9 11.94 -14.00 -33.41
CA ALA A 9 12.47 -13.26 -32.27
C ALA A 9 11.50 -13.43 -31.10
N ILE A 10 11.99 -13.84 -29.94
CA ILE A 10 11.20 -13.83 -28.71
C ILE A 10 11.28 -12.43 -28.13
N ILE A 11 10.15 -11.74 -28.15
CA ILE A 11 9.99 -10.38 -27.64
C ILE A 11 9.45 -10.48 -26.22
N THR A 12 10.05 -9.70 -25.34
CA THR A 12 9.53 -9.46 -24.01
C THR A 12 8.86 -8.11 -23.99
N TRP A 13 7.65 -8.08 -23.46
CA TRP A 13 7.02 -6.85 -23.04
C TRP A 13 6.53 -7.03 -21.62
N GLU A 14 6.49 -5.93 -20.88
CA GLU A 14 6.04 -5.89 -19.51
C GLU A 14 4.70 -5.15 -19.53
N ASP A 15 3.68 -5.75 -18.92
CA ASP A 15 2.42 -5.07 -18.64
C ASP A 15 2.32 -4.84 -17.14
N GLU A 16 1.76 -3.70 -16.73
CA GLU A 16 1.46 -3.49 -15.33
C GLU A 16 0.10 -4.12 -15.02
N GLN A 17 0.11 -5.24 -14.29
CA GLN A 17 -1.10 -5.85 -13.75
C GLN A 17 -1.03 -5.80 -12.22
N ASP A 18 -2.01 -5.12 -11.63
CA ASP A 18 -2.10 -4.91 -10.17
C ASP A 18 -0.79 -4.34 -9.56
N GLY A 19 -0.17 -3.37 -10.25
CA GLY A 19 1.06 -2.74 -9.80
C GLY A 19 2.33 -3.57 -9.98
N ARG A 20 2.28 -4.64 -10.78
CA ARG A 20 3.44 -5.49 -11.09
C ARG A 20 3.69 -5.56 -12.58
N ASP A 21 4.96 -5.37 -12.96
CA ASP A 21 5.45 -5.65 -14.29
C ASP A 21 5.39 -7.17 -14.56
N VAL A 22 4.34 -7.61 -15.23
CA VAL A 22 4.20 -8.98 -15.73
C VAL A 22 4.94 -9.05 -17.06
N LYS A 23 6.12 -9.64 -17.00
CA LYS A 23 6.91 -9.95 -18.19
C LYS A 23 6.25 -11.05 -19.00
N THR A 24 5.79 -10.71 -20.18
CA THR A 24 5.21 -11.62 -21.17
C THR A 24 6.20 -11.87 -22.29
N LEU A 25 6.39 -13.14 -22.63
CA LEU A 25 7.20 -13.58 -23.76
C LEU A 25 6.29 -13.85 -24.97
N GLN A 26 6.55 -13.20 -26.09
CA GLN A 26 5.77 -13.36 -27.32
C GLN A 26 6.68 -13.63 -28.52
N PRO A 27 6.43 -14.70 -29.31
CA PRO A 27 7.21 -14.97 -30.50
C PRO A 27 6.75 -14.07 -31.66
N TRP A 28 7.67 -13.30 -32.22
CA TRP A 28 7.45 -12.48 -33.42
C TRP A 28 8.25 -13.06 -34.59
N ILE A 29 7.63 -13.22 -35.76
CA ILE A 29 8.38 -13.51 -36.99
C ILE A 29 8.77 -12.20 -37.64
N VAL A 30 10.06 -11.96 -37.82
CA VAL A 30 10.62 -10.69 -38.30
C VAL A 30 11.41 -10.90 -39.59
N ASP A 31 11.14 -10.07 -40.59
CA ASP A 31 11.93 -9.96 -41.83
C ASP A 31 12.41 -8.53 -42.04
N SER A 32 13.72 -8.31 -42.03
CA SER A 32 14.34 -7.01 -42.27
C SER A 32 15.12 -7.04 -43.57
N LYS A 33 14.82 -6.13 -44.50
CA LYS A 33 15.41 -6.05 -45.83
C LYS A 33 15.67 -4.61 -46.26
N MET A 34 16.82 -4.36 -46.89
CA MET A 34 17.04 -3.12 -47.62
C MET A 34 16.27 -3.15 -48.92
N ILE A 35 15.44 -2.13 -49.15
CA ILE A 35 14.72 -1.90 -50.40
C ILE A 35 15.05 -0.52 -50.95
N ILE A 36 14.62 -0.26 -52.19
CA ILE A 36 14.68 1.09 -52.79
C ILE A 36 13.24 1.57 -52.96
N GLU A 37 12.93 2.71 -52.37
CA GLU A 37 11.62 3.36 -52.47
C GLU A 37 11.85 4.83 -52.83
N ASN A 38 11.22 5.30 -53.91
CA ASN A 38 11.40 6.68 -54.42
C ASN A 38 12.87 7.12 -54.57
N ASP A 39 13.72 6.23 -55.10
CA ASP A 39 15.17 6.42 -55.26
C ASP A 39 15.98 6.58 -53.94
N VAL A 40 15.39 6.23 -52.80
CA VAL A 40 16.03 6.23 -51.48
C VAL A 40 16.19 4.79 -50.98
N GLU A 41 17.33 4.48 -50.34
CA GLU A 41 17.53 3.21 -49.64
C GLU A 41 16.73 3.23 -48.33
N VAL A 42 15.85 2.24 -48.15
CA VAL A 42 14.98 2.13 -46.98
C VAL A 42 15.22 0.77 -46.33
N ASN A 43 15.43 0.74 -45.02
CA ASN A 43 15.36 -0.51 -44.27
C ASN A 43 13.90 -0.79 -43.95
N ARG A 44 13.32 -1.81 -44.58
CA ARG A 44 11.98 -2.28 -44.31
C ARG A 44 12.02 -3.47 -43.38
N VAL A 45 11.32 -3.37 -42.26
CA VAL A 45 11.13 -4.43 -41.27
C VAL A 45 9.66 -4.82 -41.26
N GLN A 46 9.38 -6.10 -41.43
CA GLN A 46 8.03 -6.67 -41.40
C GLN A 46 7.95 -7.64 -40.23
N ALA A 47 6.89 -7.55 -39.43
CA ALA A 47 6.63 -8.43 -38.30
C ALA A 47 5.24 -9.07 -38.40
N TRP A 48 5.20 -10.38 -38.19
CA TRP A 48 3.98 -11.17 -38.04
C TRP A 48 3.89 -11.63 -36.59
N ILE A 49 2.84 -11.19 -35.90
CA ILE A 49 2.66 -11.38 -34.45
C ILE A 49 1.38 -12.18 -34.27
N GLU A 50 1.50 -13.36 -33.67
CA GLU A 50 0.34 -14.21 -33.37
C GLU A 50 -0.01 -14.05 -31.89
N GLU A 51 -1.26 -13.74 -31.61
CA GLU A 51 -1.76 -13.54 -30.26
C GLU A 51 -3.16 -14.12 -30.08
N PRO A 52 -3.60 -14.41 -28.85
CA PRO A 52 -4.98 -14.78 -28.58
C PRO A 52 -5.94 -13.70 -29.07
N ASP A 53 -7.04 -14.11 -29.69
CA ASP A 53 -8.11 -13.19 -30.08
C ASP A 53 -8.85 -12.72 -28.81
N HIS A 54 -8.96 -11.41 -28.65
CA HIS A 54 -9.60 -10.79 -27.48
C HIS A 54 -11.08 -11.17 -27.34
N ASP A 55 -11.82 -11.24 -28.46
CA ASP A 55 -13.27 -11.46 -28.46
C ASP A 55 -13.61 -12.95 -28.48
N ASN A 56 -12.65 -13.76 -28.96
CA ASN A 56 -12.71 -15.19 -28.84
C ASN A 56 -11.37 -15.77 -28.39
N PRO A 57 -11.10 -15.79 -27.07
CA PRO A 57 -9.84 -16.27 -26.50
C PRO A 57 -9.44 -17.70 -26.91
N SER A 58 -10.36 -18.47 -27.52
CA SER A 58 -10.10 -19.79 -28.13
C SER A 58 -9.51 -19.77 -29.54
N GLN A 59 -9.31 -18.60 -30.13
CA GLN A 59 -8.73 -18.40 -31.46
C GLN A 59 -7.45 -17.56 -31.35
N THR A 60 -6.57 -17.69 -32.34
CA THR A 60 -5.44 -16.78 -32.52
C THR A 60 -5.75 -15.78 -33.62
N ARG A 61 -5.36 -14.53 -33.42
CA ARG A 61 -5.33 -13.50 -34.46
C ARG A 61 -3.90 -13.19 -34.86
N LEU A 62 -3.73 -12.74 -36.10
CA LEU A 62 -2.43 -12.41 -36.69
C LEU A 62 -2.34 -10.91 -36.92
N LEU A 63 -1.51 -10.23 -36.12
CA LEU A 63 -1.18 -8.83 -36.36
C LEU A 63 -0.04 -8.73 -37.37
N LYS A 64 -0.10 -7.68 -38.20
CA LYS A 64 0.92 -7.38 -39.20
C LYS A 64 1.42 -5.95 -38.97
N ALA A 65 2.72 -5.83 -38.73
CA ALA A 65 3.40 -4.55 -38.56
C ALA A 65 4.48 -4.37 -39.64
N GLU A 66 4.49 -3.22 -40.30
CA GLU A 66 5.55 -2.79 -41.20
C GLU A 66 6.20 -1.52 -40.66
N PHE A 67 7.53 -1.55 -40.59
CA PHE A 67 8.35 -0.42 -40.20
C PHE A 67 9.34 -0.09 -41.31
N LYS A 68 9.36 1.17 -41.75
CA LYS A 68 10.27 1.68 -42.78
C LYS A 68 11.16 2.75 -42.19
N VAL A 69 12.47 2.56 -42.28
CA VAL A 69 13.47 3.53 -41.80
C VAL A 69 14.21 4.11 -43.00
N TYR A 70 14.01 5.41 -43.24
CA TYR A 70 14.64 6.18 -44.30
C TYR A 70 15.93 6.85 -43.80
N SER A 71 15.92 7.33 -42.56
CA SER A 71 17.12 7.79 -41.85
C SER A 71 17.00 7.53 -40.35
N ALA A 72 18.13 7.17 -39.73
CA ALA A 72 18.21 6.94 -38.29
C ALA A 72 18.15 8.25 -37.51
N ALA A 73 17.70 8.17 -36.26
CA ALA A 73 17.75 9.26 -35.29
C ALA A 73 19.20 9.70 -34.99
N THR A 74 19.37 10.97 -34.63
CA THR A 74 20.68 11.54 -34.24
C THR A 74 20.79 11.65 -32.73
N VAL A 75 21.74 10.91 -32.15
CA VAL A 75 22.01 10.85 -30.71
C VAL A 75 23.19 11.76 -30.36
N ALA A 76 23.03 12.60 -29.34
CA ALA A 76 24.10 13.42 -28.77
C ALA A 76 25.06 12.60 -27.89
N GLU A 77 26.16 13.22 -27.46
CA GLU A 77 27.17 12.56 -26.62
C GLU A 77 26.61 12.14 -25.24
N ASP A 78 25.60 12.84 -24.74
CA ASP A 78 24.90 12.55 -23.48
C ASP A 78 23.79 11.49 -23.62
N GLY A 79 23.60 10.91 -24.82
CA GLY A 79 22.56 9.93 -25.11
C GLY A 79 21.20 10.52 -25.47
N THR A 80 21.02 11.84 -25.42
CA THR A 80 19.76 12.48 -25.82
C THR A 80 19.58 12.47 -27.33
N TYR A 81 18.32 12.43 -27.80
CA TYR A 81 18.02 12.53 -29.22
C TYR A 81 17.88 13.99 -29.64
N THR A 82 18.79 14.46 -30.48
CA THR A 82 18.72 15.80 -31.11
C THR A 82 17.70 15.83 -32.25
N ASP A 83 17.47 14.68 -32.87
CA ASP A 83 16.52 14.47 -33.94
C ASP A 83 16.09 12.99 -33.99
N TYR A 84 14.85 12.71 -34.40
CA TYR A 84 14.28 11.36 -34.46
C TYR A 84 14.40 10.62 -35.79
N GLY A 85 15.04 11.21 -36.80
CA GLY A 85 15.18 10.62 -38.13
C GLY A 85 13.88 10.64 -38.93
N ASN A 86 13.87 9.85 -40.00
CA ASN A 86 12.72 9.70 -40.91
C ASN A 86 12.30 8.24 -40.94
N TRP A 87 11.10 7.95 -40.46
CA TRP A 87 10.56 6.59 -40.42
C TRP A 87 9.04 6.55 -40.38
N GLU A 88 8.48 5.41 -40.75
CA GLU A 88 7.05 5.12 -40.78
C GLU A 88 6.80 3.77 -40.11
N LEU A 89 5.81 3.71 -39.23
CA LEU A 89 5.28 2.48 -38.61
C LEU A 89 3.82 2.36 -38.98
N ASN A 90 3.42 1.17 -39.41
CA ASN A 90 2.07 0.90 -39.86
C ASN A 90 1.65 -0.50 -39.39
N VAL A 91 0.63 -0.55 -38.53
CA VAL A 91 0.15 -1.76 -37.85
C VAL A 91 -1.34 -1.93 -38.09
N SER A 92 -1.75 -3.14 -38.50
CA SER A 92 -3.15 -3.54 -38.55
C SER A 92 -3.43 -4.54 -37.43
N PHE A 93 -4.52 -4.33 -36.69
CA PHE A 93 -4.96 -5.24 -35.64
C PHE A 93 -6.02 -6.25 -36.11
N ASP A 94 -6.60 -6.03 -37.30
CA ASP A 94 -7.54 -6.94 -37.93
C ASP A 94 -7.26 -7.05 -39.45
N GLU A 95 -7.94 -8.00 -40.13
CA GLU A 95 -7.77 -8.21 -41.58
C GLU A 95 -8.40 -7.11 -42.45
N GLU A 96 -9.40 -6.39 -41.93
CA GLU A 96 -10.11 -5.33 -42.67
C GLU A 96 -9.46 -3.95 -42.50
N ALA A 97 -8.42 -3.86 -41.67
CA ALA A 97 -7.80 -2.64 -41.16
C ALA A 97 -8.80 -1.64 -40.56
N SER A 98 -9.82 -2.15 -39.86
CA SER A 98 -10.78 -1.32 -39.12
C SER A 98 -10.20 -0.81 -37.79
N SER A 99 -9.26 -1.58 -37.24
CA SER A 99 -8.43 -1.25 -36.10
C SER A 99 -6.96 -1.23 -36.52
N PHE A 100 -6.27 -0.11 -36.26
CA PHE A 100 -4.90 0.13 -36.70
C PHE A 100 -4.15 1.10 -35.80
N PHE A 101 -2.83 1.08 -35.91
CA PHE A 101 -1.93 2.06 -35.33
C PHE A 101 -0.88 2.51 -36.35
N VAL A 102 -0.82 3.81 -36.63
CA VAL A 102 0.11 4.40 -37.60
C VAL A 102 0.88 5.54 -36.96
N LEU A 103 2.19 5.55 -37.16
CA LEU A 103 3.09 6.55 -36.63
C LEU A 103 4.12 6.93 -37.70
N THR A 104 4.33 8.22 -37.91
CA THR A 104 5.40 8.72 -38.78
C THR A 104 6.28 9.71 -38.04
N ALA A 105 7.56 9.74 -38.39
CA ALA A 105 8.50 10.77 -38.00
C ALA A 105 9.15 11.37 -39.24
N GLU A 106 9.14 12.70 -39.30
CA GLU A 106 9.86 13.48 -40.30
C GLU A 106 10.77 14.47 -39.60
N SER A 107 12.03 14.50 -40.02
CA SER A 107 13.05 15.44 -39.59
C SER A 107 13.35 16.43 -40.71
N ASP A 108 13.21 17.72 -40.42
CA ASP A 108 13.70 18.79 -41.27
C ASP A 108 14.40 19.87 -40.44
N ASN A 109 15.63 20.20 -40.80
CA ASN A 109 16.44 21.28 -40.20
C ASN A 109 16.51 21.27 -38.65
N GLY A 110 16.59 20.08 -38.02
CA GLY A 110 16.69 19.94 -36.56
C GLY A 110 15.35 20.06 -35.83
N VAL A 111 14.24 20.03 -36.56
CA VAL A 111 12.89 19.87 -36.01
C VAL A 111 12.37 18.50 -36.43
N SER A 112 12.00 17.67 -35.46
CA SER A 112 11.31 16.41 -35.71
C SER A 112 9.80 16.60 -35.53
N THR A 113 9.02 16.20 -36.53
CA THR A 113 7.56 16.10 -36.46
C THR A 113 7.16 14.64 -36.39
N ILE A 114 6.52 14.24 -35.29
CA ILE A 114 5.90 12.93 -35.13
C ILE A 114 4.39 13.08 -35.30
N LYS A 115 3.77 12.20 -36.08
CA LYS A 115 2.33 12.15 -36.25
C LYS A 115 1.81 10.75 -35.96
N MET A 116 0.72 10.66 -35.21
CA MET A 116 0.11 9.42 -34.75
C MET A 116 -1.37 9.40 -35.14
N ASN A 117 -1.83 8.24 -35.58
CA ASN A 117 -3.24 7.95 -35.78
C ASN A 117 -3.52 6.52 -35.37
N GLU A 118 -4.40 6.37 -34.41
CA GLU A 118 -4.90 5.11 -33.92
C GLU A 118 -6.41 5.07 -34.13
N SER A 119 -6.89 3.93 -34.59
CA SER A 119 -8.31 3.62 -34.68
C SER A 119 -8.52 2.27 -34.04
N MET A 120 -9.48 2.19 -33.13
CA MET A 120 -9.87 0.93 -32.49
C MET A 120 -11.38 0.80 -32.64
N THR A 121 -11.80 -0.28 -33.29
CA THR A 121 -13.21 -0.56 -33.57
C THR A 121 -13.64 -1.76 -32.72
N PHE A 122 -14.68 -1.55 -31.92
CA PHE A 122 -15.40 -2.59 -31.19
C PHE A 122 -16.77 -2.84 -31.84
N ASP A 123 -17.46 -3.91 -31.43
CA ASP A 123 -18.77 -4.30 -31.97
C ASP A 123 -19.79 -3.15 -32.04
N ASP A 124 -19.78 -2.25 -31.05
CA ASP A 124 -20.80 -1.20 -30.89
C ASP A 124 -20.29 0.24 -31.11
N PHE A 125 -18.97 0.48 -31.15
CA PHE A 125 -18.39 1.82 -31.35
C PHE A 125 -16.93 1.78 -31.79
N SER A 126 -16.45 2.88 -32.38
CA SER A 126 -15.02 3.09 -32.65
C SER A 126 -14.52 4.31 -31.88
N HIS A 127 -13.26 4.25 -31.43
CA HIS A 127 -12.57 5.41 -30.88
C HIS A 127 -11.26 5.65 -31.63
N HIS A 128 -10.81 6.90 -31.59
CA HIS A 128 -9.65 7.34 -32.34
C HIS A 128 -8.72 8.16 -31.45
N VAL A 129 -7.42 7.90 -31.56
CA VAL A 129 -6.38 8.75 -30.97
C VAL A 129 -5.57 9.37 -32.10
N LYS A 130 -5.46 10.70 -32.10
CA LYS A 130 -4.71 11.45 -33.12
C LYS A 130 -3.74 12.38 -32.45
N GLY A 131 -2.47 12.30 -32.81
CA GLY A 131 -1.41 13.09 -32.18
C GLY A 131 -0.49 13.73 -33.20
N ILE A 132 -0.05 14.96 -32.93
CA ILE A 132 1.06 15.60 -33.63
C ILE A 132 1.99 16.22 -32.59
N LEU A 133 3.28 15.91 -32.71
CA LEU A 133 4.37 16.47 -31.92
C LEU A 133 5.38 17.09 -32.87
N SER A 134 5.60 18.40 -32.78
CA SER A 134 6.68 19.11 -33.47
C SER A 134 7.69 19.58 -32.44
N ARG A 135 8.94 19.12 -32.55
CA ARG A 135 9.97 19.38 -31.53
C ARG A 135 11.34 19.71 -32.09
N SER A 136 12.02 20.60 -31.41
CA SER A 136 13.48 20.79 -31.44
C SER A 136 14.04 20.70 -30.01
N ALA A 137 15.36 20.84 -29.86
CA ALA A 137 16.00 20.87 -28.55
C ALA A 137 15.47 21.99 -27.64
N GLU A 138 15.19 23.16 -28.21
CA GLU A 138 14.84 24.36 -27.43
C GLU A 138 13.33 24.65 -27.43
N THR A 139 12.60 24.24 -28.46
CA THR A 139 11.18 24.60 -28.60
C THR A 139 10.37 23.48 -29.21
N GLY A 140 9.09 23.41 -28.88
CA GLY A 140 8.18 22.49 -29.53
C GLY A 140 6.72 22.79 -29.20
N TYR A 141 5.83 22.13 -29.93
CA TYR A 141 4.40 22.22 -29.72
C TYR A 141 3.73 20.97 -30.26
N GLY A 142 2.51 20.74 -29.82
CA GLY A 142 1.72 19.65 -30.36
C GLY A 142 0.31 19.64 -29.83
N LYS A 143 -0.41 18.64 -30.31
CA LYS A 143 -1.84 18.47 -30.05
C LYS A 143 -2.16 16.99 -30.11
N VAL A 144 -2.96 16.52 -29.16
CA VAL A 144 -3.50 15.16 -29.13
C VAL A 144 -5.01 15.21 -28.94
N ALA A 145 -5.73 14.41 -29.70
CA ALA A 145 -7.14 14.11 -29.48
C ALA A 145 -7.27 12.64 -29.06
N TYR A 146 -8.07 12.38 -28.04
CA TYR A 146 -8.22 11.06 -27.41
C TYR A 146 -9.64 10.88 -26.85
N PRO A 147 -10.11 9.64 -26.65
CA PRO A 147 -11.39 9.39 -25.98
C PRO A 147 -11.33 9.78 -24.50
N ASP A 148 -12.26 10.62 -24.06
CA ASP A 148 -12.42 11.00 -22.66
C ASP A 148 -13.38 10.05 -21.94
N TRP A 149 -12.82 9.07 -21.26
CA TRP A 149 -13.58 8.08 -20.50
C TRP A 149 -14.22 8.65 -19.23
N HIS A 150 -13.82 9.82 -18.74
CA HIS A 150 -14.52 10.45 -17.60
C HIS A 150 -15.90 10.98 -17.98
N SER A 151 -16.17 11.15 -19.28
CA SER A 151 -17.51 11.49 -19.79
C SER A 151 -18.49 10.30 -19.80
N CYS A 152 -18.04 9.10 -19.41
CA CYS A 152 -18.79 7.85 -19.50
C CYS A 152 -19.38 7.40 -18.15
N ASP A 153 -20.57 7.89 -17.82
CA ASP A 153 -21.21 7.59 -16.52
C ASP A 153 -22.21 6.41 -16.61
N THR A 154 -22.58 5.97 -17.82
CA THR A 154 -23.63 4.94 -18.03
C THR A 154 -23.38 4.08 -19.27
N HIS A 155 -23.63 2.77 -19.18
CA HIS A 155 -23.49 1.82 -20.29
C HIS A 155 -24.79 1.67 -21.14
N PRO A 156 -24.72 1.60 -22.49
CA PRO A 156 -23.54 1.76 -23.33
C PRO A 156 -23.11 3.22 -23.44
N CYS A 157 -21.80 3.48 -23.29
CA CYS A 157 -21.22 4.81 -23.36
C CYS A 157 -20.40 4.96 -24.64
N GLN A 158 -20.40 6.15 -25.22
CA GLN A 158 -19.46 6.53 -26.26
C GLN A 158 -18.70 7.75 -25.73
N PRO A 159 -17.41 7.61 -25.38
CA PRO A 159 -16.66 8.71 -24.79
C PRO A 159 -16.58 9.88 -25.76
N GLU A 160 -16.71 11.11 -25.24
CA GLU A 160 -16.46 12.29 -26.04
C GLU A 160 -14.98 12.37 -26.45
N THR A 161 -14.67 13.08 -27.54
CA THR A 161 -13.28 13.32 -27.93
C THR A 161 -12.75 14.55 -27.20
N ALA A 162 -11.83 14.35 -26.26
CA ALA A 162 -11.04 15.42 -25.66
C ALA A 162 -9.87 15.81 -26.56
N THR A 163 -9.38 17.04 -26.41
CA THR A 163 -8.16 17.51 -27.07
C THR A 163 -7.27 18.24 -26.09
N THR A 164 -6.00 17.84 -26.02
CA THR A 164 -4.98 18.48 -25.20
C THR A 164 -3.90 19.08 -26.09
N ALA A 165 -3.55 20.32 -25.82
CA ALA A 165 -2.49 21.05 -26.49
C ALA A 165 -1.29 21.23 -25.56
N TYR A 166 -0.10 21.30 -26.14
CA TYR A 166 1.09 21.73 -25.41
C TYR A 166 2.03 22.56 -26.28
N ALA A 167 2.85 23.35 -25.62
CA ALA A 167 3.98 24.05 -26.22
C ALA A 167 5.10 24.18 -25.20
N TYR A 168 6.36 24.15 -25.62
CA TYR A 168 7.49 24.35 -24.73
C TYR A 168 8.55 25.25 -25.35
N ASN A 169 9.31 25.91 -24.49
CA ASN A 169 10.60 26.52 -24.78
C ASN A 169 11.65 25.98 -23.80
N SER A 170 12.89 26.48 -23.81
CA SER A 170 13.96 25.96 -22.95
C SER A 170 13.65 25.97 -21.45
N ASP A 171 12.75 26.85 -21.00
CA ASP A 171 12.51 27.10 -19.58
C ASP A 171 11.15 26.56 -19.10
N TYR A 172 10.13 26.54 -19.95
CA TYR A 172 8.75 26.25 -19.55
C TYR A 172 8.01 25.35 -20.55
N LEU A 173 7.08 24.56 -20.01
CA LEU A 173 6.09 23.77 -20.74
C LEU A 173 4.70 24.34 -20.44
N ALA A 174 3.92 24.67 -21.47
CA ALA A 174 2.50 24.95 -21.37
C ALA A 174 1.72 23.69 -21.75
N VAL A 175 0.70 23.34 -20.96
CA VAL A 175 -0.28 22.30 -21.25
C VAL A 175 -1.67 22.88 -21.08
N GLN A 176 -2.57 22.62 -22.02
CA GLN A 176 -3.98 22.99 -21.92
C GLN A 176 -4.83 21.79 -22.30
N SER A 177 -5.53 21.23 -21.31
CA SER A 177 -6.38 20.07 -21.50
C SER A 177 -7.76 20.48 -22.01
N ALA A 178 -8.54 19.51 -22.45
CA ALA A 178 -9.91 19.75 -22.87
C ALA A 178 -10.73 20.36 -21.73
N GLY A 179 -11.46 21.44 -22.01
CA GLY A 179 -12.26 22.16 -21.00
C GLY A 179 -11.52 23.27 -20.27
N ASP A 180 -10.19 23.32 -20.32
CA ASP A 180 -9.39 24.37 -19.67
C ASP A 180 -9.51 25.70 -20.42
N LEU A 181 -9.85 26.77 -19.69
CA LEU A 181 -9.91 28.12 -20.25
C LEU A 181 -8.53 28.73 -20.47
N GLU A 182 -7.55 28.37 -19.64
CA GLU A 182 -6.20 28.91 -19.64
C GLU A 182 -5.17 27.77 -19.54
N PRO A 183 -3.99 27.91 -20.17
CA PRO A 183 -2.93 26.92 -20.06
C PRO A 183 -2.31 26.87 -18.66
N THR A 184 -1.93 25.67 -18.23
CA THR A 184 -1.06 25.45 -17.09
C THR A 184 0.40 25.48 -17.55
N TYR A 185 1.21 26.30 -16.91
CA TYR A 185 2.65 26.36 -17.19
C TYR A 185 3.44 25.58 -16.14
N LYS A 186 4.45 24.83 -16.59
CA LYS A 186 5.35 24.02 -15.76
C LYS A 186 6.81 24.40 -16.01
N ASP A 187 7.61 24.43 -14.94
CA ASP A 187 9.05 24.66 -15.00
C ASP A 187 9.77 23.45 -15.63
N ARG A 188 10.60 23.67 -16.64
CA ARG A 188 11.41 22.62 -17.27
C ARG A 188 12.82 22.52 -16.72
N ASN A 189 13.20 23.38 -15.77
CA ASN A 189 14.49 23.27 -15.10
C ASN A 189 14.54 21.96 -14.29
N PRO A 190 15.41 21.00 -14.64
CA PRO A 190 15.50 19.73 -13.93
C PRO A 190 15.91 19.91 -12.47
N ASP A 191 16.68 20.95 -12.14
CA ASP A 191 17.10 21.23 -10.76
C ASP A 191 15.91 21.60 -9.84
N ASN A 192 14.79 22.03 -10.42
CA ASN A 192 13.56 22.37 -9.71
C ASN A 192 12.52 21.25 -9.79
N ALA A 193 12.78 20.17 -10.52
CA ALA A 193 11.84 19.08 -10.67
C ALA A 193 11.90 18.14 -9.46
N ILE A 194 10.76 17.54 -9.12
CA ILE A 194 10.69 16.54 -8.07
C ILE A 194 10.79 15.17 -8.72
N GLU A 195 11.88 14.47 -8.45
CA GLU A 195 12.01 13.06 -8.82
C GLU A 195 11.23 12.21 -7.82
N LEU A 196 10.55 11.17 -8.28
CA LEU A 196 9.95 10.15 -7.43
C LEU A 196 10.36 8.80 -7.97
N THR A 197 11.16 8.07 -7.19
CA THR A 197 11.59 6.72 -7.56
C THR A 197 10.52 5.71 -7.16
N HIS A 198 9.98 4.99 -8.14
CA HIS A 198 8.98 3.94 -7.96
C HIS A 198 9.61 2.58 -7.72
N ARG A 199 10.76 2.33 -8.37
CA ARG A 199 11.43 1.03 -8.29
C ARG A 199 12.92 1.17 -8.06
N TYR A 200 13.43 0.33 -7.17
CA TYR A 200 14.86 0.22 -6.88
C TYR A 200 15.36 -1.19 -7.17
N GLY A 201 16.57 -1.28 -7.72
CA GLY A 201 17.33 -2.52 -7.79
C GLY A 201 18.36 -2.59 -6.66
N VAL A 202 18.53 -3.78 -6.09
CA VAL A 202 19.53 -4.07 -5.05
C VAL A 202 20.60 -5.00 -5.62
N PHE A 203 21.87 -4.63 -5.43
CA PHE A 203 23.02 -5.34 -6.00
C PHE A 203 24.05 -5.66 -4.92
N PHE A 204 24.69 -6.81 -4.98
CA PHE A 204 25.76 -7.16 -4.04
C PHE A 204 26.96 -6.21 -4.20
N ALA A 205 27.43 -5.63 -3.10
CA ALA A 205 28.57 -4.71 -3.13
C ALA A 205 29.90 -5.44 -3.36
N GLU A 206 30.03 -6.65 -2.82
CA GLU A 206 31.25 -7.46 -2.81
C GLU A 206 30.98 -8.84 -3.41
N SER A 207 32.04 -9.51 -3.89
CA SER A 207 31.95 -10.89 -4.37
C SER A 207 32.01 -11.88 -3.20
N ASP A 208 31.21 -12.94 -3.28
CA ASP A 208 31.31 -14.13 -2.43
C ASP A 208 31.49 -15.36 -3.32
N SER A 209 32.72 -15.85 -3.41
CA SER A 209 33.06 -17.01 -4.25
C SER A 209 32.44 -18.31 -3.77
N ASP A 210 32.17 -18.44 -2.47
CA ASP A 210 31.62 -19.66 -1.89
C ASP A 210 30.11 -19.76 -2.17
N ALA A 211 29.43 -18.61 -2.24
CA ALA A 211 28.02 -18.50 -2.67
C ALA A 211 27.84 -18.33 -4.19
N GLY A 212 28.92 -18.19 -4.97
CA GLY A 212 28.84 -17.97 -6.42
C GLY A 212 28.38 -16.57 -6.82
N ILE A 213 28.55 -15.58 -5.93
CA ILE A 213 28.11 -14.19 -6.09
C ILE A 213 29.27 -13.34 -6.61
N ALA A 214 29.04 -12.60 -7.70
CA ALA A 214 29.97 -11.57 -8.16
C ALA A 214 29.56 -10.18 -7.64
N ALA A 215 30.53 -9.29 -7.41
CA ALA A 215 30.23 -7.90 -7.09
C ALA A 215 29.44 -7.25 -8.23
N GLY A 216 28.37 -6.53 -7.89
CA GLY A 216 27.42 -5.95 -8.83
C GLY A 216 26.36 -6.92 -9.36
N ASP A 217 26.35 -8.19 -8.94
CA ASP A 217 25.22 -9.08 -9.24
C ASP A 217 23.93 -8.53 -8.61
N SER A 218 22.83 -8.55 -9.36
CA SER A 218 21.49 -8.28 -8.83
C SER A 218 21.16 -9.30 -7.74
N LEU A 219 20.51 -8.84 -6.66
CA LEU A 219 20.00 -9.71 -5.61
C LEU A 219 19.00 -10.74 -6.17
N GLU A 220 18.17 -10.33 -7.13
CA GLU A 220 17.16 -11.19 -7.79
C GLU A 220 17.77 -12.31 -8.64
N LYS A 221 19.07 -12.24 -8.96
CA LYS A 221 19.79 -13.35 -9.60
C LYS A 221 20.00 -14.53 -8.64
N HIS A 222 20.06 -14.24 -7.34
CA HIS A 222 20.42 -15.20 -6.29
C HIS A 222 19.25 -15.51 -5.34
N LYS A 223 18.20 -14.69 -5.36
CA LYS A 223 16.96 -14.86 -4.60
C LYS A 223 15.76 -14.76 -5.54
N ALA A 224 14.83 -15.72 -5.40
CA ALA A 224 13.57 -15.71 -6.13
C ALA A 224 12.46 -15.24 -5.20
N PHE A 225 11.81 -14.12 -5.54
CA PHE A 225 10.68 -13.54 -4.80
C PHE A 225 9.34 -13.73 -5.51
N GLY A 226 9.37 -14.27 -6.72
CA GLY A 226 8.21 -14.68 -7.48
C GLY A 226 8.60 -15.04 -8.91
N PHE A 227 7.63 -15.57 -9.65
CA PHE A 227 7.78 -15.88 -11.06
C PHE A 227 6.39 -16.04 -11.73
N PRO A 228 6.29 -15.76 -13.03
CA PRO A 228 5.06 -16.01 -13.78
C PRO A 228 4.78 -17.51 -13.87
N ILE A 229 3.52 -17.86 -13.75
CA ILE A 229 2.97 -19.20 -13.94
C ILE A 229 1.93 -19.20 -15.04
N GLN A 230 1.74 -20.35 -15.63
CA GLN A 230 0.82 -20.60 -16.73
C GLN A 230 -0.07 -21.77 -16.40
N PHE A 231 -1.33 -21.73 -16.81
CA PHE A 231 -2.31 -22.78 -16.57
C PHE A 231 -3.34 -22.86 -17.69
N GLN A 232 -4.16 -23.90 -17.69
CA GLN A 232 -5.31 -24.02 -18.58
C GLN A 232 -6.59 -23.80 -17.78
N ASN A 233 -7.44 -22.85 -18.20
CA ASN A 233 -8.75 -22.66 -17.58
C ASN A 233 -9.75 -23.76 -18.01
N GLU A 234 -10.99 -23.67 -17.53
CA GLU A 234 -12.06 -24.65 -17.81
C GLU A 234 -12.38 -24.84 -19.32
N HIS A 235 -11.95 -23.90 -20.16
CA HIS A 235 -12.12 -23.93 -21.61
C HIS A 235 -10.88 -24.47 -22.36
N ASN A 236 -9.86 -24.96 -21.65
CA ASN A 236 -8.53 -25.35 -22.17
C ASN A 236 -7.76 -24.18 -22.81
N LEU A 237 -8.02 -22.95 -22.35
CA LEU A 237 -7.26 -21.79 -22.79
C LEU A 237 -6.09 -21.57 -21.88
N GLU A 238 -4.95 -21.26 -22.48
CA GLU A 238 -3.77 -20.83 -21.77
C GLU A 238 -4.06 -19.50 -21.07
N GLN A 239 -3.80 -19.46 -19.78
CA GLN A 239 -3.92 -18.29 -18.92
C GLN A 239 -2.60 -18.11 -18.16
N HIS A 240 -2.36 -16.89 -17.70
CA HIS A 240 -1.18 -16.53 -16.93
C HIS A 240 -1.61 -16.00 -15.56
N ALA A 241 -0.79 -16.34 -14.56
CA ALA A 241 -0.89 -15.79 -13.22
C ALA A 241 0.54 -15.57 -12.71
N TYR A 242 0.68 -14.99 -11.53
CA TYR A 242 1.98 -14.79 -10.92
C TYR A 242 2.02 -15.41 -9.53
N TYR A 243 2.98 -16.30 -9.28
CA TYR A 243 3.25 -16.80 -7.94
C TYR A 243 4.35 -15.97 -7.32
N GLY A 244 4.07 -15.28 -6.21
CA GLY A 244 5.09 -14.53 -5.51
C GLY A 244 4.90 -14.47 -4.01
N ALA A 245 5.85 -13.80 -3.38
CA ALA A 245 5.80 -13.48 -1.96
C ALA A 245 5.73 -11.96 -1.77
N TRP A 246 4.97 -11.53 -0.77
CA TRP A 246 4.93 -10.14 -0.31
C TRP A 246 5.10 -10.12 1.21
N GLN A 247 6.17 -9.48 1.69
CA GLN A 247 6.52 -9.48 3.12
C GLN A 247 6.59 -10.90 3.73
N GLY A 248 6.99 -11.89 2.92
CA GLY A 248 7.10 -13.29 3.30
C GLY A 248 5.80 -14.11 3.24
N ARG A 249 4.67 -13.52 2.83
CA ARG A 249 3.40 -14.22 2.59
C ARG A 249 3.33 -14.66 1.12
N HIS A 250 3.06 -15.93 0.86
CA HIS A 250 2.95 -16.46 -0.51
C HIS A 250 1.54 -16.35 -1.05
N GLU A 251 1.42 -15.90 -2.30
CA GLU A 251 0.14 -15.69 -2.98
C GLU A 251 0.25 -15.93 -4.49
N ILE A 252 -0.90 -16.18 -5.11
CA ILE A 252 -1.07 -16.24 -6.57
C ILE A 252 -1.93 -15.03 -7.01
N TRP A 253 -1.35 -14.12 -7.80
CA TRP A 253 -2.05 -12.96 -8.35
C TRP A 253 -2.49 -13.20 -9.80
N GLY A 254 -3.61 -12.60 -10.22
CA GLY A 254 -4.19 -12.73 -11.56
C GLY A 254 -4.81 -14.11 -11.88
N GLY A 255 -4.77 -15.06 -10.95
CA GLY A 255 -5.24 -16.44 -11.13
C GLY A 255 -6.67 -16.69 -10.67
N HIS A 256 -7.62 -15.81 -11.00
CA HIS A 256 -9.00 -15.90 -10.48
C HIS A 256 -9.72 -17.22 -10.83
N ASP A 257 -9.30 -17.89 -11.91
CA ASP A 257 -9.83 -19.18 -12.37
C ASP A 257 -9.11 -20.39 -11.76
N LEU A 258 -8.08 -20.19 -10.92
CA LEU A 258 -7.31 -21.28 -10.31
C LEU A 258 -7.95 -21.80 -9.03
N GLU A 259 -8.21 -23.11 -9.01
CA GLU A 259 -8.73 -23.82 -7.86
C GLU A 259 -7.64 -24.68 -7.18
N PRO A 260 -7.76 -24.97 -5.87
CA PRO A 260 -6.87 -25.90 -5.20
C PRO A 260 -6.83 -27.27 -5.89
N GLY A 261 -5.62 -27.72 -6.26
CA GLY A 261 -5.38 -28.96 -6.99
C GLY A 261 -5.09 -28.79 -8.47
N ASP A 262 -5.28 -27.59 -9.03
CA ASP A 262 -4.93 -27.30 -10.42
C ASP A 262 -3.42 -27.39 -10.65
N THR A 263 -3.04 -27.73 -11.89
CA THR A 263 -1.65 -27.81 -12.32
C THR A 263 -1.25 -26.53 -13.04
N VAL A 264 -0.12 -25.96 -12.61
CA VAL A 264 0.47 -24.76 -13.21
C VAL A 264 1.91 -25.03 -13.63
N THR A 265 2.37 -24.38 -14.69
CA THR A 265 3.75 -24.47 -15.18
C THR A 265 4.45 -23.13 -15.02
N ARG A 266 5.71 -23.16 -14.58
CA ARG A 266 6.53 -21.94 -14.47
C ARG A 266 6.95 -21.44 -15.86
N ASN A 267 6.81 -20.14 -16.10
CA ASN A 267 6.84 -19.53 -17.45
C ASN A 267 8.08 -18.65 -17.75
N ASP A 268 9.04 -18.53 -16.83
CA ASP A 268 10.25 -17.69 -16.96
C ASP A 268 11.54 -18.48 -17.28
N HIS A 269 11.50 -19.82 -17.27
CA HIS A 269 12.62 -20.69 -17.62
C HIS A 269 12.33 -21.46 -18.91
N HIS A 270 12.58 -20.85 -20.07
CA HIS A 270 12.61 -21.55 -21.35
C HIS A 270 14.04 -21.62 -21.90
N ASN A 271 14.77 -22.63 -21.45
CA ASN A 271 15.90 -23.16 -22.19
C ASN A 271 15.33 -24.36 -22.98
N ASP A 272 15.51 -24.44 -24.31
CA ASP A 272 14.98 -25.51 -25.19
C ASP A 272 15.36 -26.96 -24.81
N SER A 273 16.10 -27.17 -23.72
CA SER A 273 16.56 -28.47 -23.22
C SER A 273 16.00 -28.90 -21.86
N GLU A 274 15.17 -28.09 -21.18
CA GLU A 274 14.60 -28.43 -19.87
C GLU A 274 13.06 -28.33 -19.91
N GLU A 275 12.36 -29.37 -19.43
CA GLU A 275 10.90 -29.30 -19.25
C GLU A 275 10.57 -28.24 -18.19
N ALA A 276 9.65 -27.33 -18.51
CA ALA A 276 9.20 -26.31 -17.57
C ALA A 276 8.67 -26.96 -16.28
N ALA A 277 9.12 -26.46 -15.12
CA ALA A 277 8.72 -27.01 -13.83
C ALA A 277 7.20 -26.89 -13.64
N SER A 278 6.55 -28.00 -13.28
CA SER A 278 5.11 -28.07 -13.00
C SER A 278 4.84 -28.16 -11.50
N PHE A 279 3.78 -27.49 -11.05
CA PHE A 279 3.36 -27.41 -9.66
C PHE A 279 1.85 -27.61 -9.51
N ILE A 280 1.43 -27.98 -8.31
CA ILE A 280 0.03 -28.09 -7.90
C ILE A 280 -0.32 -26.92 -6.98
N VAL A 281 -1.47 -26.28 -7.22
CA VAL A 281 -1.99 -25.19 -6.38
C VAL A 281 -2.47 -25.76 -5.04
N SER A 282 -2.00 -25.20 -3.92
CA SER A 282 -2.45 -25.60 -2.59
C SER A 282 -3.85 -25.06 -2.26
N GLN A 283 -4.44 -25.58 -1.17
CA GLN A 283 -5.56 -24.89 -0.53
C GLN A 283 -5.13 -23.51 -0.03
N LYS A 284 -6.08 -22.58 0.05
CA LYS A 284 -5.89 -21.30 0.73
C LYS A 284 -5.84 -21.50 2.24
N PHE A 285 -4.90 -20.82 2.88
CA PHE A 285 -4.77 -20.77 4.34
C PHE A 285 -5.35 -19.44 4.81
N ASN A 286 -6.56 -19.47 5.35
CA ASN A 286 -7.27 -18.29 5.86
C ASN A 286 -6.73 -17.89 7.23
N GLY A 287 -5.52 -17.36 7.22
CA GLY A 287 -4.84 -16.81 8.37
C GLY A 287 -3.35 -17.14 8.40
N THR A 288 -2.58 -16.25 9.01
CA THR A 288 -1.12 -16.33 9.07
C THR A 288 -0.63 -15.92 10.44
N LEU A 289 0.10 -16.82 11.10
CA LEU A 289 0.87 -16.45 12.29
C LEU A 289 2.14 -15.73 11.85
N THR A 290 2.36 -14.52 12.32
CA THR A 290 3.58 -13.76 12.06
C THR A 290 4.39 -13.61 13.34
N LYS A 291 5.67 -13.99 13.29
CA LYS A 291 6.61 -13.70 14.36
C LYS A 291 7.05 -12.25 14.25
N ARG A 292 6.92 -11.49 15.33
CA ARG A 292 7.35 -10.10 15.43
C ARG A 292 8.83 -10.04 15.80
N THR A 293 9.59 -9.29 15.02
CA THR A 293 10.98 -8.95 15.31
C THR A 293 11.01 -7.45 15.58
N LEU A 294 11.25 -7.09 16.83
CA LEU A 294 11.23 -5.70 17.27
C LEU A 294 12.65 -5.16 17.35
N THR A 295 12.88 -4.01 16.71
CA THR A 295 14.13 -3.25 16.81
C THR A 295 13.83 -1.88 17.42
N ALA A 296 14.78 -1.28 18.14
CA ALA A 296 14.57 0.04 18.72
C ALA A 296 14.33 1.09 17.61
N GLY A 297 13.30 1.90 17.77
CA GLY A 297 12.97 3.05 16.92
C GLY A 297 12.96 4.36 17.71
N SER A 298 12.49 5.45 17.10
CA SER A 298 12.39 6.78 17.73
C SER A 298 11.03 7.44 17.48
N LEU A 299 10.54 8.21 18.46
CA LEU A 299 9.33 9.06 18.29
C LEU A 299 9.49 10.10 17.18
N SER A 300 10.73 10.56 16.93
CA SER A 300 11.02 11.49 15.83
C SER A 300 10.68 10.92 14.46
N ASP A 301 10.77 9.60 14.31
CA ASP A 301 10.54 8.91 13.04
C ASP A 301 9.05 8.95 12.67
N ILE A 302 8.17 9.06 13.67
CA ILE A 302 6.71 9.03 13.50
C ILE A 302 6.01 10.37 13.73
N ALA A 303 6.77 11.45 13.80
CA ALA A 303 6.21 12.78 14.01
C ALA A 303 5.37 13.24 12.80
N GLY A 304 4.18 13.78 13.06
CA GLY A 304 3.25 14.32 12.08
C GLY A 304 2.31 13.30 11.43
N ILE A 305 2.35 12.04 11.85
CA ILE A 305 1.51 11.00 11.28
C ILE A 305 0.25 10.85 12.11
N ALA A 306 -0.89 11.06 11.47
CA ALA A 306 -2.17 10.71 12.04
C ALA A 306 -2.44 9.21 11.83
N VAL A 307 -2.73 8.49 12.91
CA VAL A 307 -3.16 7.10 12.86
C VAL A 307 -4.54 6.95 13.46
N GLU A 308 -5.37 6.11 12.84
CA GLU A 308 -6.63 5.70 13.45
C GLU A 308 -6.35 4.73 14.59
N THR A 309 -6.97 4.96 15.75
CA THR A 309 -6.96 4.03 16.86
C THR A 309 -8.35 3.93 17.46
N TRP A 310 -8.65 2.77 18.05
CA TRP A 310 -9.92 2.51 18.70
C TRP A 310 -9.80 2.73 20.20
N ILE A 311 -10.79 3.40 20.76
CA ILE A 311 -10.93 3.55 22.20
C ILE A 311 -12.13 2.75 22.67
N ASN A 312 -11.97 2.13 23.83
CA ASN A 312 -13.04 1.51 24.59
C ASN A 312 -12.73 1.82 26.06
N LYS A 313 -13.40 2.84 26.60
CA LYS A 313 -13.18 3.30 27.97
C LYS A 313 -14.50 3.34 28.71
N HIS A 314 -14.49 2.81 29.92
CA HIS A 314 -15.61 2.85 30.84
C HIS A 314 -15.23 3.66 32.08
N TYR A 315 -15.98 4.70 32.39
CA TYR A 315 -15.85 5.43 33.66
C TYR A 315 -17.12 5.33 34.47
N GLU A 316 -16.98 4.93 35.74
CA GLU A 316 -18.01 5.08 36.76
C GLU A 316 -17.71 6.34 37.57
N LEU A 317 -18.37 7.44 37.24
CA LEU A 317 -18.20 8.69 37.97
C LEU A 317 -19.14 8.74 39.16
N ARG A 318 -18.61 9.19 40.29
CA ARG A 318 -19.36 9.50 41.51
C ARG A 318 -19.10 10.93 41.93
N TRP A 319 -20.16 11.68 42.23
CA TRP A 319 -20.04 13.04 42.74
C TRP A 319 -19.74 13.03 44.24
N ASP A 320 -18.66 13.69 44.65
CA ASP A 320 -18.34 14.01 46.04
C ASP A 320 -18.54 15.50 46.27
N ALA A 321 -19.57 15.88 47.04
CA ALA A 321 -19.87 17.29 47.31
C ALA A 321 -18.87 17.97 48.26
N ALA A 322 -18.10 17.19 49.03
CA ALA A 322 -17.09 17.69 49.97
C ALA A 322 -15.72 17.92 49.33
N ALA A 323 -15.49 17.34 48.15
CA ALA A 323 -14.25 17.52 47.38
C ALA A 323 -13.96 19.00 47.05
N ASN A 324 -12.68 19.30 46.80
CA ASN A 324 -12.19 20.63 46.40
C ASN A 324 -12.68 21.78 47.29
N ASN A 325 -12.55 21.66 48.61
CA ASN A 325 -13.00 22.66 49.59
C ASN A 325 -14.52 22.95 49.52
N ASN A 326 -15.35 21.92 49.33
CA ASN A 326 -16.81 22.00 49.14
C ASN A 326 -17.24 22.68 47.82
N VAL A 327 -16.38 22.66 46.80
CA VAL A 327 -16.75 23.01 45.42
C VAL A 327 -17.39 21.80 44.73
N GLY A 328 -17.08 20.59 45.21
CA GLY A 328 -17.54 19.31 44.67
C GLY A 328 -16.72 18.86 43.47
N ALA A 329 -16.60 17.55 43.29
CA ALA A 329 -15.86 16.96 42.19
C ALA A 329 -16.46 15.61 41.77
N TRP A 330 -16.36 15.30 40.48
CA TRP A 330 -16.59 13.93 40.01
C TRP A 330 -15.31 13.12 40.22
N GLN A 331 -15.46 11.94 40.79
CA GLN A 331 -14.36 11.02 41.04
C GLN A 331 -14.68 9.66 40.42
N TYR A 332 -13.66 8.93 39.97
CA TYR A 332 -13.77 7.58 39.42
C TYR A 332 -12.86 6.62 40.19
N CYS A 333 -13.10 5.33 40.02
CA CYS A 333 -12.25 4.28 40.57
C CYS A 333 -11.23 3.84 39.52
N ASP A 334 -9.95 3.96 39.84
CA ASP A 334 -8.85 3.41 39.02
C ASP A 334 -8.63 1.94 39.43
N GLY A 335 -9.62 1.12 39.11
CA GLY A 335 -9.88 -0.15 39.79
C GLY A 335 -11.31 -0.64 39.58
N TRP A 336 -11.80 -1.47 40.49
CA TRP A 336 -13.21 -1.88 40.53
C TRP A 336 -13.92 -1.40 41.79
N ILE A 337 -15.21 -1.10 41.69
CA ILE A 337 -16.02 -0.63 42.81
C ILE A 337 -16.72 -1.81 43.51
N ASP A 338 -16.44 -1.99 44.80
CA ASP A 338 -17.20 -2.91 45.66
C ASP A 338 -18.49 -2.27 46.15
N TRP A 339 -19.58 -2.56 45.44
CA TRP A 339 -20.94 -2.14 45.76
C TRP A 339 -21.56 -2.89 46.95
N SER A 340 -20.91 -3.94 47.45
CA SER A 340 -21.40 -4.66 48.64
C SER A 340 -21.21 -3.87 49.94
N GLN A 341 -20.41 -2.79 49.88
CA GLN A 341 -20.11 -1.92 51.01
C GLN A 341 -20.81 -0.56 50.89
N SER A 342 -21.09 0.08 52.03
CA SER A 342 -21.71 1.41 52.08
C SER A 342 -20.91 2.33 53.02
N PRO A 343 -20.19 3.33 52.50
CA PRO A 343 -20.05 3.69 51.08
C PRO A 343 -19.30 2.60 50.29
N ALA A 344 -19.57 2.53 48.99
CA ALA A 344 -18.82 1.66 48.08
C ALA A 344 -17.34 2.02 48.11
N VAL A 345 -16.47 1.00 48.04
CA VAL A 345 -15.01 1.13 48.16
C VAL A 345 -14.37 0.82 46.82
N CYS A 346 -13.40 1.64 46.41
CA CYS A 346 -12.59 1.38 45.22
C CYS A 346 -11.47 0.41 45.58
N HIS A 347 -11.27 -0.63 44.77
CA HIS A 347 -10.21 -1.61 44.94
C HIS A 347 -9.32 -1.62 43.70
N ASP A 348 -8.01 -1.69 43.94
CA ASP A 348 -7.02 -1.87 42.88
C ASP A 348 -7.21 -3.23 42.18
N PHE A 349 -7.09 -3.28 40.85
CA PHE A 349 -7.33 -4.51 40.08
C PHE A 349 -6.31 -5.61 40.40
N GLU A 350 -5.06 -5.26 40.67
CA GLU A 350 -3.98 -6.24 40.84
C GLU A 350 -3.89 -6.76 42.28
N SER A 351 -3.87 -5.85 43.24
CA SER A 351 -3.67 -6.18 44.66
C SER A 351 -4.98 -6.46 45.39
N ASN A 352 -6.12 -6.06 44.82
CA ASN A 352 -7.43 -6.09 45.45
C ASN A 352 -7.51 -5.30 46.77
N GLU A 353 -6.53 -4.44 47.04
CA GLU A 353 -6.49 -3.60 48.23
C GLU A 353 -7.35 -2.33 48.02
N PRO A 354 -7.96 -1.78 49.08
CA PRO A 354 -8.70 -0.52 48.98
C PRO A 354 -7.81 0.65 48.55
N VAL A 355 -8.24 1.37 47.52
CA VAL A 355 -7.60 2.59 47.02
C VAL A 355 -8.58 3.78 47.05
N ASN A 356 -8.04 5.00 46.98
CA ASN A 356 -8.87 6.20 46.95
C ASN A 356 -9.45 6.40 45.54
N LEU A 357 -10.63 7.02 45.47
CA LEU A 357 -11.18 7.49 44.21
C LEU A 357 -10.32 8.65 43.66
N THR A 358 -10.14 8.67 42.34
CA THR A 358 -9.37 9.68 41.61
C THR A 358 -10.30 10.74 41.05
N GLU A 359 -9.95 12.02 41.18
CA GLU A 359 -10.76 13.10 40.59
C GLU A 359 -10.66 13.10 39.06
N MET A 360 -11.80 13.16 38.37
CA MET A 360 -11.82 13.37 36.93
C MET A 360 -11.68 14.86 36.62
N THR A 361 -10.55 15.24 36.05
CA THR A 361 -10.21 16.63 35.74
C THR A 361 -10.33 16.97 34.25
N ASP A 362 -10.16 15.98 33.37
CA ASP A 362 -10.28 16.15 31.93
C ASP A 362 -11.62 15.62 31.40
N PHE A 363 -12.57 16.52 31.19
CA PHE A 363 -13.85 16.22 30.53
C PHE A 363 -13.82 16.49 29.02
N SER A 364 -12.70 16.98 28.47
CA SER A 364 -12.61 17.29 27.05
C SER A 364 -12.74 16.03 26.18
N ILE A 365 -12.33 14.88 26.71
CA ILE A 365 -12.49 13.55 26.10
C ILE A 365 -13.96 13.22 25.76
N LEU A 366 -14.91 13.80 26.50
CA LEU A 366 -16.35 13.58 26.34
C LEU A 366 -16.98 14.47 25.26
N ASN A 367 -16.25 15.46 24.73
CA ASN A 367 -16.73 16.26 23.61
C ASN A 367 -16.64 15.42 22.34
N VAL A 368 -17.70 15.42 21.54
CA VAL A 368 -17.79 14.74 20.25
C VAL A 368 -18.17 15.77 19.19
N GLY A 369 -17.31 15.94 18.19
CA GLY A 369 -17.58 16.75 17.00
C GLY A 369 -18.63 16.11 16.09
N GLU A 370 -19.17 16.88 15.14
CA GLU A 370 -20.18 16.39 14.19
C GLU A 370 -19.62 15.28 13.29
N GLU A 371 -18.34 15.37 12.90
CA GLU A 371 -17.68 14.40 12.02
C GLU A 371 -16.87 13.33 12.78
N ASP A 372 -16.72 13.44 14.11
CA ASP A 372 -15.91 12.49 14.90
C ASP A 372 -16.39 11.05 14.70
N ARG A 373 -15.52 10.04 14.84
CA ARG A 373 -15.93 8.61 14.74
C ARG A 373 -16.05 7.90 16.08
N LYS A 374 -15.75 8.62 17.17
CA LYS A 374 -15.98 8.17 18.55
C LYS A 374 -17.42 8.43 18.98
N PHE A 375 -17.94 7.54 19.82
CA PHE A 375 -19.23 7.64 20.47
C PHE A 375 -19.02 7.79 21.97
N VAL A 376 -19.78 8.70 22.59
CA VAL A 376 -19.77 8.88 24.04
C VAL A 376 -21.20 8.66 24.51
N HIS A 377 -21.42 7.59 25.28
CA HIS A 377 -22.69 7.32 25.94
C HIS A 377 -22.56 7.66 27.41
N ILE A 378 -23.38 8.60 27.88
CA ILE A 378 -23.38 9.03 29.28
C ILE A 378 -24.77 8.75 29.83
N SER A 379 -24.85 7.89 30.84
CA SER A 379 -26.10 7.57 31.50
C SER A 379 -26.00 7.81 33.00
N GLY A 380 -27.10 8.17 33.62
CA GLY A 380 -27.24 8.29 35.07
C GLY A 380 -28.56 7.67 35.52
N TRP A 381 -28.72 7.60 36.83
CA TRP A 381 -29.96 7.13 37.44
C TRP A 381 -30.68 8.28 38.13
N ASP A 382 -31.87 8.64 37.65
CA ASP A 382 -32.72 9.62 38.34
C ASP A 382 -33.79 8.86 39.16
N PRO A 383 -33.70 8.87 40.51
CA PRO A 383 -34.64 8.17 41.39
C PRO A 383 -36.06 8.77 41.36
N SER A 384 -36.23 9.98 40.83
CA SER A 384 -37.53 10.66 40.76
C SER A 384 -38.41 10.21 39.58
N LEU A 385 -37.80 9.57 38.57
CA LEU A 385 -38.51 9.04 37.40
C LEU A 385 -39.38 7.81 37.75
N ASN A 386 -40.24 7.44 36.80
CA ASN A 386 -41.15 6.28 36.92
C ASN A 386 -41.98 6.29 38.22
N ASN A 387 -42.61 7.42 38.58
CA ASN A 387 -43.35 7.59 39.83
C ASN A 387 -42.52 7.30 41.10
N GLY A 388 -41.22 7.63 41.09
CA GLY A 388 -40.32 7.40 42.21
C GLY A 388 -39.73 5.99 42.26
N HIS A 389 -39.88 5.19 41.20
CA HIS A 389 -39.17 3.92 41.05
C HIS A 389 -37.77 4.08 40.43
N GLY A 390 -37.44 5.29 39.98
CA GLY A 390 -36.20 5.60 39.30
C GLY A 390 -36.18 5.14 37.86
N GLY A 391 -35.30 5.74 37.05
CA GLY A 391 -35.09 5.34 35.67
C GLY A 391 -33.77 5.89 35.11
N PRO A 392 -33.30 5.31 33.99
CA PRO A 392 -32.12 5.80 33.30
C PRO A 392 -32.40 7.17 32.68
N VAL A 393 -31.41 8.06 32.77
CA VAL A 393 -31.39 9.36 32.09
C VAL A 393 -30.11 9.46 31.31
N GLU A 394 -30.19 9.87 30.05
CA GLU A 394 -29.04 10.08 29.20
C GLU A 394 -28.58 11.54 29.27
N TYR A 395 -27.27 11.73 29.19
CA TYR A 395 -26.63 13.03 29.25
C TYR A 395 -25.66 13.21 28.07
N VAL A 396 -25.35 14.47 27.79
CA VAL A 396 -24.23 14.88 26.95
C VAL A 396 -23.37 15.86 27.76
N TYR A 397 -22.05 15.79 27.61
CA TYR A 397 -21.16 16.82 28.16
C TYR A 397 -20.97 17.93 27.12
N LEU A 398 -21.18 19.17 27.52
CA LEU A 398 -20.91 20.34 26.68
C LEU A 398 -19.69 21.09 27.23
N GLY A 399 -18.70 21.34 26.37
CA GLY A 399 -17.55 22.19 26.68
C GLY A 399 -17.89 23.68 26.82
N SER A 400 -16.92 24.48 27.26
CA SER A 400 -17.08 25.94 27.47
C SER A 400 -17.24 26.75 26.19
N THR A 401 -16.88 26.18 25.03
CA THR A 401 -16.87 26.81 23.71
C THR A 401 -18.14 26.56 22.88
N HIS A 402 -19.14 25.84 23.41
CA HIS A 402 -20.35 25.55 22.66
C HIS A 402 -21.16 26.84 22.40
N GLU A 403 -21.20 27.32 21.14
CA GLU A 403 -21.62 28.67 20.76
C GLU A 403 -23.13 28.97 20.86
N ASN A 404 -23.93 28.07 21.43
CA ASN A 404 -25.37 28.18 21.36
C ASN A 404 -25.97 28.87 22.60
N VAL A 405 -26.80 29.89 22.36
CA VAL A 405 -27.32 30.85 23.37
C VAL A 405 -28.21 30.23 24.45
N ASN A 406 -28.59 28.96 24.30
CA ASN A 406 -29.58 28.27 25.13
C ASN A 406 -28.99 27.48 26.31
N TRP A 407 -27.67 27.27 26.36
CA TRP A 407 -27.01 26.52 27.43
C TRP A 407 -25.86 27.34 28.04
N SER A 408 -25.66 27.26 29.35
CA SER A 408 -24.73 28.15 30.06
C SER A 408 -23.59 27.39 30.74
N GLY A 409 -22.42 27.42 30.10
CA GLY A 409 -21.16 26.93 30.66
C GLY A 409 -20.98 25.41 30.57
N ALA A 410 -19.75 24.97 30.82
CA ALA A 410 -19.39 23.56 30.71
C ALA A 410 -20.11 22.68 31.75
N GLY A 411 -20.44 21.44 31.36
CA GLY A 411 -21.04 20.43 32.24
C GLY A 411 -21.96 19.44 31.52
N PHE A 412 -22.59 18.57 32.31
CA PHE A 412 -23.54 17.56 31.81
C PHE A 412 -24.94 18.16 31.62
N TYR A 413 -25.60 17.81 30.52
CA TYR A 413 -26.96 18.24 30.19
C TYR A 413 -27.78 17.01 29.77
N PRO A 414 -29.07 16.90 30.18
CA PRO A 414 -29.96 15.88 29.67
C PRO A 414 -29.99 15.85 28.14
N ALA A 415 -29.93 14.65 27.56
CA ALA A 415 -29.78 14.42 26.14
C ALA A 415 -30.94 13.61 25.53
N GLU A 416 -31.06 13.71 24.20
CA GLU A 416 -31.96 12.91 23.37
C GLU A 416 -31.21 12.37 22.14
N HIS A 417 -31.68 11.25 21.59
CA HIS A 417 -31.13 10.63 20.39
C HIS A 417 -31.48 11.47 19.15
N SER A 418 -30.46 11.86 18.40
CA SER A 418 -30.58 12.46 17.08
C SER A 418 -31.01 11.44 16.02
N GLU A 419 -31.30 11.91 14.81
CA GLU A 419 -31.65 11.05 13.66
C GLU A 419 -30.54 10.05 13.29
N HIS A 420 -29.30 10.30 13.70
CA HIS A 420 -28.13 9.43 13.48
C HIS A 420 -27.76 8.60 14.72
N GLY A 421 -28.62 8.54 15.74
CA GLY A 421 -28.39 7.74 16.95
C GLY A 421 -27.39 8.35 17.94
N ARG A 422 -26.92 9.58 17.71
CA ARG A 422 -26.06 10.31 18.65
C ARG A 422 -26.85 11.05 19.70
N LEU A 423 -26.32 11.12 20.93
CA LEU A 423 -26.87 11.96 21.98
C LEU A 423 -26.61 13.44 21.69
N THR A 424 -27.69 14.22 21.68
CA THR A 424 -27.67 15.68 21.52
C THR A 424 -28.36 16.34 22.71
N PRO A 425 -27.96 17.55 23.13
CA PRO A 425 -28.56 18.19 24.29
C PRO A 425 -30.02 18.54 24.02
N MET A 426 -30.92 18.17 24.94
CA MET A 426 -32.33 18.54 24.80
C MET A 426 -32.48 20.08 24.80
N LEU A 427 -33.40 20.58 23.97
CA LEU A 427 -33.65 22.01 23.84
C LEU A 427 -34.03 22.66 25.19
N ASN A 428 -33.27 23.67 25.62
CA ASN A 428 -33.41 24.38 26.90
C ASN A 428 -33.20 23.52 28.17
N ALA A 429 -32.50 22.38 28.06
CA ALA A 429 -32.15 21.58 29.23
C ALA A 429 -31.28 22.38 30.22
N ALA A 430 -31.59 22.25 31.52
CA ALA A 430 -30.75 22.81 32.57
C ALA A 430 -29.50 21.94 32.76
N ARG A 431 -28.37 22.58 33.07
CA ARG A 431 -27.14 21.88 33.47
C ARG A 431 -27.42 21.01 34.69
N TYR A 432 -27.00 19.75 34.62
CA TYR A 432 -27.16 18.80 35.71
C TYR A 432 -26.43 19.29 36.96
N ALA A 433 -27.13 19.27 38.09
CA ALA A 433 -26.62 19.64 39.40
C ALA A 433 -26.63 18.38 40.28
N PRO A 434 -25.52 17.63 40.36
CA PRO A 434 -25.49 16.36 41.07
C PRO A 434 -25.64 16.55 42.59
N GLU A 435 -26.36 15.62 43.22
CA GLU A 435 -26.36 15.45 44.67
C GLU A 435 -25.16 14.61 45.11
N ASP A 436 -24.80 14.70 46.41
CA ASP A 436 -23.71 13.88 46.96
C ASP A 436 -23.97 12.39 46.76
N GLY A 437 -23.00 11.69 46.17
CA GLY A 437 -23.13 10.28 45.81
C GLY A 437 -23.88 9.99 44.51
N ALA A 438 -24.27 11.00 43.73
CA ALA A 438 -24.82 10.78 42.39
C ALA A 438 -23.82 10.05 41.49
N THR A 439 -24.31 9.18 40.61
CA THR A 439 -23.48 8.36 39.71
C THR A 439 -23.78 8.64 38.25
N LEU A 440 -22.73 8.61 37.43
CA LEU A 440 -22.82 8.59 35.96
C LEU A 440 -21.95 7.44 35.44
N TRP A 441 -22.48 6.70 34.48
CA TRP A 441 -21.76 5.70 33.71
C TRP A 441 -21.45 6.30 32.34
N ILE A 442 -20.17 6.31 31.99
CA ILE A 442 -19.65 6.83 30.74
C ILE A 442 -19.01 5.69 29.98
N ASN A 443 -19.51 5.43 28.78
CA ASN A 443 -18.87 4.57 27.79
C ASN A 443 -18.34 5.43 26.66
N ILE A 444 -17.09 5.23 26.30
CA ILE A 444 -16.46 5.88 25.16
C ILE A 444 -15.95 4.79 24.23
N ASP A 445 -16.51 4.76 23.03
CA ASP A 445 -16.31 3.67 22.07
C ASP A 445 -16.00 4.26 20.68
N GLY A 446 -15.48 3.44 19.77
CA GLY A 446 -15.25 3.83 18.38
C GLY A 446 -13.83 4.31 18.12
N SER A 447 -13.62 4.92 16.94
CA SER A 447 -12.29 5.32 16.50
C SER A 447 -12.04 6.81 16.62
N LEU A 448 -10.78 7.17 16.85
CA LEU A 448 -10.26 8.52 16.78
C LEU A 448 -8.91 8.50 16.06
N TYR A 449 -8.41 9.68 15.69
CA TYR A 449 -7.09 9.83 15.11
C TYR A 449 -6.14 10.45 16.11
N ILE A 450 -4.92 9.91 16.24
CA ILE A 450 -3.86 10.48 17.07
C ILE A 450 -2.62 10.76 16.25
N ALA A 451 -1.84 11.77 16.64
CA ALA A 451 -0.54 12.05 16.06
C ALA A 451 0.46 12.50 17.12
N TYR A 452 1.72 12.17 16.92
CA TYR A 452 2.82 12.79 17.67
C TYR A 452 3.26 14.05 16.94
N THR A 453 3.22 15.22 17.58
CA THR A 453 3.56 16.51 16.93
C THR A 453 5.06 16.75 16.80
N GLY A 454 5.89 15.83 17.29
CA GLY A 454 7.31 16.05 17.55
C GLY A 454 7.60 16.47 18.98
N THR A 455 6.57 16.87 19.74
CA THR A 455 6.71 17.29 21.16
C THR A 455 5.66 16.68 22.09
N GLU A 456 4.46 16.40 21.61
CA GLU A 456 3.38 15.81 22.40
C GLU A 456 2.47 14.94 21.53
N TRP A 457 1.67 14.09 22.18
CA TRP A 457 0.60 13.36 21.52
C TRP A 457 -0.67 14.21 21.50
N VAL A 458 -1.32 14.27 20.34
CA VAL A 458 -2.61 14.95 20.16
C VAL A 458 -3.63 14.01 19.55
N GLN A 459 -4.89 14.20 19.91
CA GLN A 459 -6.03 13.69 19.18
C GLN A 459 -6.32 14.70 18.07
N LYS A 460 -6.33 14.22 16.82
CA LYS A 460 -6.64 15.03 15.65
C LYS A 460 -8.14 15.34 15.59
N GLN A 461 -8.50 16.58 15.29
CA GLN A 461 -9.89 16.94 15.01
C GLN A 461 -10.23 16.57 13.57
N LEU A 462 -11.14 15.62 13.38
CA LEU A 462 -11.67 15.26 12.06
C LEU A 462 -12.58 16.40 11.57
N GLU A 463 -12.28 16.93 10.38
CA GLU A 463 -13.04 17.99 9.70
C GLU A 463 -13.97 17.43 8.62
N SER A 464 -13.52 16.39 7.92
CA SER A 464 -14.34 15.62 6.98
C SER A 464 -13.75 14.23 6.78
N PHE A 465 -14.58 13.28 6.33
CA PHE A 465 -14.15 11.95 5.94
C PHE A 465 -14.74 11.60 4.57
N ASP A 466 -13.88 11.22 3.63
CA ASP A 466 -14.30 10.73 2.32
C ASP A 466 -14.52 9.21 2.41
N GLU A 467 -15.78 8.78 2.31
CA GLU A 467 -16.16 7.37 2.36
C GLU A 467 -15.76 6.59 1.10
N GLU A 468 -15.54 7.24 -0.04
CA GLU A 468 -15.14 6.58 -1.29
C GLU A 468 -13.65 6.22 -1.26
N THR A 469 -12.81 7.14 -0.79
CA THR A 469 -11.36 6.93 -0.68
C THR A 469 -10.91 6.53 0.73
N TRP A 470 -11.84 6.37 1.66
CA TRP A 470 -11.61 6.08 3.07
C TRP A 470 -10.59 7.02 3.74
N THR A 471 -10.65 8.31 3.41
CA THR A 471 -9.63 9.31 3.76
C THR A 471 -10.14 10.37 4.74
N PRO A 472 -9.44 10.61 5.86
CA PRO A 472 -9.74 11.72 6.77
C PRO A 472 -9.08 13.05 6.34
N THR A 473 -9.76 14.16 6.63
CA THR A 473 -9.22 15.53 6.59
C THR A 473 -9.22 16.10 8.01
N PHE A 474 -8.11 16.71 8.45
CA PHE A 474 -7.96 17.20 9.81
C PHE A 474 -7.92 18.72 9.90
N ASN A 475 -8.55 19.26 10.94
CA ASN A 475 -8.36 20.64 11.34
C ASN A 475 -7.29 20.73 12.43
N ASP A 476 -6.04 20.91 12.01
CA ASP A 476 -4.87 20.99 12.91
C ASP A 476 -4.99 22.08 13.99
N SER A 477 -5.79 23.13 13.75
CA SER A 477 -5.97 24.22 14.71
C SER A 477 -6.91 23.86 15.88
N ALA A 478 -7.60 22.72 15.79
CA ALA A 478 -8.57 22.23 16.76
C ALA A 478 -8.14 20.93 17.47
N ASP A 479 -6.91 20.48 17.26
CA ASP A 479 -6.35 19.31 17.94
C ASP A 479 -6.39 19.47 19.48
N THR A 480 -6.63 18.36 20.18
CA THR A 480 -6.64 18.31 21.65
C THR A 480 -5.53 17.41 22.16
N THR A 481 -4.97 17.70 23.33
CA THR A 481 -3.95 16.83 23.95
C THR A 481 -4.47 15.40 24.11
N PHE A 482 -3.65 14.42 23.79
CA PHE A 482 -3.93 13.00 23.98
C PHE A 482 -2.81 12.36 24.78
N THR A 483 -3.15 11.41 25.64
CA THR A 483 -2.17 10.68 26.43
C THR A 483 -2.35 9.20 26.15
N LEU A 484 -1.30 8.56 25.64
CA LEU A 484 -1.28 7.12 25.42
C LEU A 484 -1.49 6.38 26.75
N GLU A 485 -2.28 5.32 26.70
CA GLU A 485 -2.43 4.40 27.83
C GLU A 485 -1.11 3.69 28.14
N ILE A 486 -0.81 3.55 29.43
CA ILE A 486 0.40 2.84 29.88
C ILE A 486 0.30 1.37 29.50
N GLY A 487 1.39 0.82 29.00
CA GLY A 487 1.50 -0.60 28.65
C GLY A 487 0.81 -0.98 27.33
N ARG A 488 -0.09 -0.14 26.81
CA ARG A 488 -0.79 -0.37 25.54
C ARG A 488 0.10 -0.10 24.33
N GLU A 489 0.09 -1.03 23.38
CA GLU A 489 0.73 -0.84 22.08
C GLU A 489 -0.17 -0.03 21.15
N TYR A 490 0.40 1.01 20.55
CA TYR A 490 -0.18 1.76 19.46
C TYR A 490 0.62 1.46 18.21
N TYR A 491 -0.05 0.85 17.23
CA TYR A 491 0.54 0.49 15.94
C TYR A 491 0.45 1.67 15.01
N ILE A 492 1.60 2.06 14.47
CA ILE A 492 1.75 3.24 13.63
C ILE A 492 2.46 2.80 12.38
N ASN A 493 1.70 2.58 11.33
CA ASN A 493 2.29 2.35 10.03
C ASN A 493 2.83 3.68 9.50
N HIS A 494 4.13 3.72 9.23
CA HIS A 494 4.75 4.86 8.59
C HIS A 494 5.77 4.39 7.57
N GLN A 495 5.63 4.87 6.33
CA GLN A 495 6.70 4.73 5.32
C GLN A 495 7.12 3.26 5.15
N GLY A 496 6.19 2.30 5.06
CA GLY A 496 6.53 0.88 4.88
C GLY A 496 7.22 0.20 6.08
N ALA A 497 7.40 0.90 7.20
CA ALA A 497 7.80 0.36 8.49
C ALA A 497 6.63 0.42 9.48
N ASN A 498 6.43 -0.64 10.24
CA ASN A 498 5.41 -0.67 11.29
C ASN A 498 6.06 -0.26 12.60
N TYR A 499 5.69 0.90 13.13
CA TYR A 499 6.13 1.33 14.46
C TYR A 499 5.15 0.85 15.50
N ILE A 500 5.68 0.52 16.67
CA ILE A 500 4.92 0.24 17.88
C ILE A 500 5.38 1.27 18.89
N VAL A 501 4.43 2.07 19.35
CA VAL A 501 4.66 2.98 20.45
C VAL A 501 3.95 2.46 21.67
N ARG A 502 4.68 2.38 22.78
CA ARG A 502 4.15 2.01 24.07
C ARG A 502 4.61 3.02 25.11
N ARG A 503 3.68 3.57 25.88
CA ARG A 503 4.02 4.39 27.04
C ARG A 503 4.45 3.48 28.20
N ILE A 504 5.61 3.77 28.80
CA ILE A 504 6.24 2.94 29.83
C ILE A 504 6.38 3.63 31.19
N ASP A 505 6.15 4.94 31.29
CA ASP A 505 6.20 5.70 32.54
C ASP A 505 4.95 6.60 32.68
N ASP A 506 4.41 6.68 33.89
CA ASP A 506 3.24 7.49 34.25
C ASP A 506 3.60 8.95 34.61
N THR A 507 4.87 9.22 34.89
CA THR A 507 5.31 10.47 35.54
C THR A 507 5.71 11.62 34.61
N GLY A 508 5.78 11.42 33.29
CA GLY A 508 6.23 12.45 32.35
C GLY A 508 5.52 12.50 30.99
N SER A 509 5.90 13.53 30.21
CA SER A 509 5.56 13.77 28.80
C SER A 509 6.81 13.83 27.91
N ASP A 510 7.95 13.32 28.39
CA ASP A 510 9.24 13.36 27.72
C ASP A 510 9.44 12.12 26.82
N SER A 511 10.39 12.18 25.88
CA SER A 511 10.64 11.08 24.94
C SER A 511 11.02 9.76 25.61
N ASP A 512 11.61 9.83 26.81
CA ASP A 512 12.07 8.67 27.58
C ASP A 512 10.91 7.91 28.24
N ASP A 513 9.70 8.49 28.25
CA ASP A 513 8.48 7.87 28.79
C ASP A 513 7.83 6.89 27.79
N TYR A 514 8.39 6.80 26.58
CA TYR A 514 7.88 5.96 25.50
C TYR A 514 8.95 4.98 25.02
N GLN A 515 8.55 3.72 24.91
CA GLN A 515 9.27 2.74 24.12
C GLN A 515 8.74 2.80 22.68
N VAL A 516 9.63 3.08 21.74
CA VAL A 516 9.32 3.01 20.30
C VAL A 516 10.11 1.87 19.70
N MET A 517 9.40 0.97 19.03
CA MET A 517 9.98 -0.15 18.32
C MET A 517 9.56 -0.10 16.85
N THR A 518 10.45 -0.47 15.96
CA THR A 518 10.12 -0.84 14.58
C THR A 518 9.88 -2.35 14.52
N GLU A 519 8.76 -2.76 13.95
CA GLU A 519 8.34 -4.13 13.77
C GLU A 519 8.65 -4.61 12.35
N LEU A 520 9.33 -5.75 12.29
CA LEU A 520 9.43 -6.57 11.09
C LEU A 520 8.79 -7.93 11.36
N GLN A 521 8.08 -8.45 10.37
CA GLN A 521 7.30 -9.68 10.52
C GLN A 521 7.89 -10.83 9.70
N THR A 522 7.94 -12.01 10.31
CA THR A 522 8.26 -13.26 9.62
C THR A 522 7.02 -14.13 9.62
N ALA A 523 6.44 -14.37 8.45
CA ALA A 523 5.25 -15.19 8.29
C ALA A 523 5.57 -16.69 8.51
N ALA A 524 4.64 -17.38 9.17
CA ALA A 524 4.63 -18.82 9.24
C ALA A 524 4.33 -19.41 7.85
N ASN A 525 5.14 -20.36 7.45
CA ASN A 525 5.00 -21.13 6.21
C ASN A 525 5.31 -22.61 6.50
N PRO A 526 4.96 -23.53 5.59
CA PRO A 526 5.15 -24.97 5.80
C PRO A 526 6.56 -25.35 6.28
N LYS A 527 7.62 -24.69 5.77
CA LYS A 527 9.01 -25.01 6.11
C LYS A 527 9.46 -24.50 7.49
N ASN A 528 8.96 -23.35 7.93
CA ASN A 528 9.35 -22.77 9.22
C ASN A 528 8.33 -23.03 10.35
N ILE A 529 7.17 -23.65 10.07
CA ILE A 529 6.06 -23.81 11.02
C ILE A 529 6.45 -24.48 12.35
N THR A 530 7.47 -25.34 12.33
CA THR A 530 7.98 -26.05 13.51
C THR A 530 9.07 -25.29 14.28
N SER A 531 9.74 -24.33 13.63
CA SER A 531 10.85 -23.56 14.19
C SER A 531 10.50 -22.10 14.46
N ILE A 532 9.34 -21.62 14.00
CA ILE A 532 8.89 -20.26 14.21
C ILE A 532 8.57 -19.98 15.70
N LEU A 533 8.10 -21.01 16.41
CA LEU A 533 7.87 -20.96 17.85
C LEU A 533 9.16 -21.29 18.62
N PRO A 534 9.44 -20.62 19.75
CA PRO A 534 10.52 -21.00 20.64
C PRO A 534 10.44 -22.46 21.08
N LEU A 535 11.59 -23.09 21.26
CA LEU A 535 11.67 -24.43 21.87
C LEU A 535 11.03 -24.40 23.26
N GLY A 536 10.14 -25.36 23.55
CA GLY A 536 9.44 -25.44 24.83
C GLY A 536 8.09 -24.73 24.89
N THR A 537 7.67 -24.07 23.80
CA THR A 537 6.33 -23.46 23.70
C THR A 537 5.24 -24.51 23.91
N HIS A 538 4.35 -24.26 24.86
CA HIS A 538 3.17 -25.07 25.16
C HIS A 538 1.88 -24.43 24.64
N TYR A 539 1.79 -23.09 24.70
CA TYR A 539 0.67 -22.33 24.16
C TYR A 539 1.08 -20.89 23.82
N LEU A 540 0.23 -20.19 23.08
CA LEU A 540 0.30 -18.77 22.81
C LEU A 540 -0.83 -18.06 23.60
N ALA A 541 -0.57 -16.90 24.17
CA ALA A 541 -1.60 -16.07 24.80
C ALA A 541 -1.20 -14.60 24.75
N ALA A 542 -2.18 -13.68 24.78
CA ALA A 542 -1.89 -12.27 24.97
C ALA A 542 -1.62 -12.00 26.46
N PRO A 543 -0.62 -11.17 26.83
CA PRO A 543 -0.29 -10.95 28.23
C PRO A 543 -1.41 -10.26 29.03
N TRP A 544 -2.29 -9.51 28.36
CA TRP A 544 -3.46 -8.85 28.97
C TRP A 544 -4.73 -9.73 28.96
N GLN A 545 -4.69 -10.91 28.33
CA GLN A 545 -5.75 -11.94 28.35
C GLN A 545 -5.14 -13.34 28.54
N PRO A 546 -4.40 -13.58 29.64
CA PRO A 546 -3.70 -14.84 29.87
C PRO A 546 -4.63 -16.06 30.02
N GLU A 547 -5.91 -15.82 30.26
CA GLU A 547 -6.96 -16.82 30.36
C GLU A 547 -7.39 -17.40 29.00
N VAL A 548 -7.14 -16.72 27.88
CA VAL A 548 -7.43 -17.23 26.53
C VAL A 548 -6.14 -17.77 25.92
N LYS A 549 -6.09 -19.08 25.67
CA LYS A 549 -4.88 -19.76 25.20
C LYS A 549 -5.07 -20.38 23.82
N PHE A 550 -4.02 -20.33 23.03
CA PHE A 550 -4.02 -20.78 21.64
C PHE A 550 -2.87 -21.75 21.35
N THR A 551 -3.00 -22.52 20.27
CA THR A 551 -1.91 -23.34 19.71
C THR A 551 -1.89 -23.25 18.19
N LEU A 552 -0.71 -23.44 17.60
CA LEU A 552 -0.52 -23.43 16.16
C LEU A 552 -0.44 -24.87 15.63
N GLY A 553 -1.26 -25.22 14.65
CA GLY A 553 -1.22 -26.54 14.03
C GLY A 553 0.03 -26.72 13.16
N GLN A 554 0.89 -27.68 13.51
CA GLN A 554 2.18 -27.91 12.84
C GLN A 554 2.21 -29.19 11.98
N ASN A 555 1.17 -30.03 12.03
CA ASN A 555 1.15 -31.31 11.33
C ASN A 555 0.49 -31.20 9.94
N PRO A 556 1.25 -31.33 8.83
CA PRO A 556 0.70 -31.26 7.47
C PRO A 556 -0.32 -32.37 7.16
N GLU A 557 -0.28 -33.49 7.88
CA GLU A 557 -1.25 -34.59 7.68
C GLU A 557 -2.66 -34.23 8.19
N ASP A 558 -2.78 -33.23 9.07
CA ASP A 558 -4.06 -32.74 9.58
C ASP A 558 -4.43 -31.41 8.93
N SER A 559 -4.91 -31.47 7.69
CA SER A 559 -5.40 -30.30 6.93
C SER A 559 -6.45 -29.44 7.65
N SER A 560 -7.15 -30.01 8.65
CA SER A 560 -8.15 -29.26 9.42
C SER A 560 -7.53 -28.20 10.33
N THR A 561 -6.30 -28.45 10.84
CA THR A 561 -5.60 -27.59 11.79
C THR A 561 -4.24 -27.08 11.29
N PHE A 562 -3.65 -27.69 10.26
CA PHE A 562 -2.33 -27.30 9.74
C PHE A 562 -2.26 -25.80 9.38
N MET A 563 -1.23 -25.13 9.91
CA MET A 563 -0.98 -23.69 9.81
C MET A 563 -2.07 -22.78 10.38
N LYS A 564 -3.02 -23.32 11.14
CA LYS A 564 -4.11 -22.55 11.77
C LYS A 564 -3.87 -22.38 13.25
N LEU A 565 -4.27 -21.24 13.78
CA LEU A 565 -4.38 -21.01 15.21
C LEU A 565 -5.68 -21.65 15.73
N THR A 566 -5.62 -22.38 16.83
CA THR A 566 -6.79 -23.01 17.47
C THR A 566 -6.86 -22.71 18.96
N TYR A 567 -8.09 -22.64 19.50
CA TYR A 567 -8.32 -22.46 20.93
C TYR A 567 -7.88 -23.69 21.72
N VAL A 568 -7.13 -23.48 22.80
CA VAL A 568 -6.76 -24.52 23.77
C VAL A 568 -7.83 -24.65 24.86
N ASN A 569 -8.55 -23.58 25.14
CA ASN A 569 -9.67 -23.50 26.08
C ASN A 569 -10.69 -22.45 25.60
N ASP A 570 -11.90 -22.53 26.15
CA ASP A 570 -12.98 -21.59 25.84
C ASP A 570 -12.66 -20.17 26.33
N ASP A 571 -13.04 -19.15 25.56
CA ASP A 571 -12.95 -17.75 25.94
C ASP A 571 -14.04 -17.42 26.99
N PRO A 572 -13.66 -16.94 28.19
CA PRO A 572 -14.62 -16.61 29.23
C PRO A 572 -15.56 -15.46 28.88
N ASN A 573 -15.27 -14.69 27.82
CA ASN A 573 -16.13 -13.63 27.30
C ASN A 573 -17.22 -14.15 26.34
N THR A 574 -17.11 -15.39 25.87
CA THR A 574 -18.11 -16.10 25.04
C THR A 574 -18.58 -17.40 25.74
N PRO A 575 -19.04 -17.35 27.00
CA PRO A 575 -19.22 -18.53 27.86
C PRO A 575 -20.31 -19.53 27.40
N ASP A 576 -21.08 -19.19 26.36
CA ASP A 576 -22.11 -20.03 25.76
C ASP A 576 -21.60 -20.84 24.55
N GLU A 577 -20.34 -20.66 24.13
CA GLU A 577 -19.71 -21.34 22.99
C GLU A 577 -18.64 -22.35 23.43
N ASP A 578 -18.62 -23.56 22.83
CA ASP A 578 -17.56 -24.57 23.03
C ASP A 578 -16.52 -24.39 21.92
N GLU A 579 -15.50 -23.59 22.22
CA GLU A 579 -14.49 -23.14 21.25
C GLU A 579 -13.26 -24.05 21.27
N THR A 580 -13.07 -24.85 22.32
CA THR A 580 -11.88 -25.69 22.49
C THR A 580 -11.60 -26.58 21.27
N GLY A 581 -10.43 -26.39 20.64
CA GLY A 581 -9.99 -27.11 19.44
C GLY A 581 -10.54 -26.57 18.12
N THR A 582 -11.38 -25.54 18.14
CA THR A 582 -11.86 -24.83 16.95
C THR A 582 -10.81 -23.83 16.46
N ARG A 583 -10.93 -23.40 15.19
CA ARG A 583 -10.02 -22.44 14.56
C ARG A 583 -10.35 -21.01 15.01
N VAL A 584 -9.33 -20.19 15.17
CA VAL A 584 -9.49 -18.76 15.49
C VAL A 584 -9.79 -17.98 14.22
N GLU A 585 -11.02 -17.45 14.11
CA GLU A 585 -11.53 -16.71 12.95
C GLU A 585 -11.48 -15.18 13.12
N ASN A 586 -10.68 -14.70 14.07
CA ASN A 586 -10.48 -13.27 14.35
C ASN A 586 -8.99 -12.97 14.51
N GLY A 587 -8.56 -11.76 14.16
CA GLY A 587 -7.17 -11.35 14.37
C GLY A 587 -6.78 -11.33 15.85
N GLN A 588 -5.56 -11.78 16.17
CA GLN A 588 -4.98 -11.70 17.51
C GLN A 588 -3.66 -10.94 17.47
N TRP A 589 -3.41 -10.07 18.44
CA TRP A 589 -2.26 -9.17 18.43
C TRP A 589 -1.41 -9.35 19.69
N GLY A 590 -0.09 -9.27 19.55
CA GLY A 590 0.85 -9.30 20.67
C GLY A 590 0.85 -10.60 21.49
N LEU A 591 0.53 -11.74 20.86
CA LEU A 591 0.61 -13.06 21.48
C LEU A 591 2.05 -13.36 21.89
N GLN A 592 2.26 -13.93 23.08
CA GLN A 592 3.54 -14.42 23.56
C GLN A 592 3.53 -15.95 23.64
N ALA A 593 4.70 -16.57 23.48
CA ALA A 593 4.88 -18.00 23.70
C ALA A 593 5.12 -18.31 25.17
N TYR A 594 4.35 -19.24 25.73
CA TYR A 594 4.46 -19.67 27.13
C TYR A 594 4.86 -21.14 27.23
N ASP A 595 5.63 -21.46 28.27
CA ASP A 595 5.94 -22.84 28.64
C ASP A 595 4.81 -23.49 29.45
N SER A 596 5.02 -24.76 29.85
CA SER A 596 4.06 -25.51 30.67
C SER A 596 3.91 -24.99 32.11
N SER A 597 4.71 -24.02 32.52
CA SER A 597 4.70 -23.39 33.85
C SER A 597 4.12 -21.98 33.82
N ASP A 598 3.46 -21.60 32.72
CA ASP A 598 2.91 -20.27 32.47
C ASP A 598 3.97 -19.15 32.48
N MET A 599 5.20 -19.46 32.07
CA MET A 599 6.28 -18.47 31.92
C MET A 599 6.50 -18.12 30.44
N PRO A 600 6.59 -16.83 30.06
CA PRO A 600 6.85 -16.43 28.69
C PRO A 600 8.28 -16.79 28.26
N LEU A 601 8.47 -17.01 26.96
CA LEU A 601 9.70 -17.54 26.38
C LEU A 601 10.42 -16.52 25.48
N ASP A 602 11.73 -16.47 25.60
CA ASP A 602 12.66 -15.84 24.66
C ASP A 602 12.89 -16.75 23.42
N ALA A 603 13.47 -16.23 22.35
CA ALA A 603 13.70 -16.91 21.09
C ALA A 603 14.54 -18.19 21.21
N ASN A 604 15.39 -18.26 22.24
CA ASN A 604 16.19 -19.45 22.54
C ASN A 604 15.46 -20.51 23.40
N GLY A 605 14.21 -20.25 23.81
CA GLY A 605 13.40 -21.12 24.67
C GLY A 605 13.66 -20.96 26.17
N SER A 606 14.41 -19.94 26.59
CA SER A 606 14.57 -19.59 28.01
C SER A 606 13.37 -18.80 28.50
N THR A 607 13.07 -18.92 29.79
CA THR A 607 12.00 -18.15 30.42
C THR A 607 12.39 -16.68 30.60
N VAL A 608 11.42 -15.79 30.41
CA VAL A 608 11.55 -14.35 30.58
C VAL A 608 10.72 -13.92 31.79
N SER A 609 11.27 -13.03 32.61
CA SER A 609 10.51 -12.41 33.70
C SER A 609 9.77 -11.20 33.17
N VAL A 610 8.47 -11.12 33.44
CA VAL A 610 7.62 -10.00 33.02
C VAL A 610 6.86 -9.39 34.19
N ASP A 611 6.40 -8.14 34.06
CA ASP A 611 5.50 -7.48 35.01
C ASP A 611 4.02 -7.84 34.77
N GLY A 612 3.10 -7.17 35.47
CA GLY A 612 1.65 -7.38 35.36
C GLY A 612 1.05 -7.09 33.98
N TYR A 613 1.75 -6.32 33.14
CA TYR A 613 1.36 -6.00 31.77
C TYR A 613 2.08 -6.87 30.72
N GLY A 614 2.88 -7.85 31.17
CA GLY A 614 3.68 -8.71 30.30
C GLY A 614 4.93 -8.03 29.73
N LEU A 615 5.39 -6.94 30.35
CA LEU A 615 6.62 -6.25 29.95
C LEU A 615 7.85 -6.92 30.57
N PRO A 616 8.95 -7.07 29.83
CA PRO A 616 10.16 -7.68 30.35
C PRO A 616 10.77 -6.88 31.50
N VAL A 617 11.05 -7.57 32.61
CA VAL A 617 11.80 -7.02 33.74
C VAL A 617 13.29 -7.33 33.50
N GLY A 618 13.91 -6.62 32.55
CA GLY A 618 15.32 -6.76 32.18
C GLY A 618 15.59 -6.73 30.67
N ASP A 619 16.77 -7.19 30.26
CA ASP A 619 17.23 -7.13 28.86
C ASP A 619 16.62 -8.22 27.95
N ALA A 620 16.04 -9.28 28.54
CA ALA A 620 15.43 -10.37 27.78
C ALA A 620 13.96 -10.08 27.52
N THR A 621 13.53 -10.19 26.26
CA THR A 621 12.15 -9.90 25.83
C THR A 621 11.44 -11.18 25.39
N PRO A 622 10.16 -11.40 25.75
CA PRO A 622 9.39 -12.51 25.18
C PRO A 622 9.31 -12.40 23.67
N VAL A 623 9.30 -13.54 22.97
CA VAL A 623 8.96 -13.55 21.54
C VAL A 623 7.50 -13.25 21.38
N GLN A 624 7.18 -12.32 20.48
CA GLN A 624 5.82 -11.90 20.20
C GLN A 624 5.36 -12.34 18.81
N PHE A 625 4.06 -12.53 18.67
CA PHE A 625 3.40 -12.98 17.46
C PHE A 625 2.09 -12.21 17.23
N ASN A 626 1.70 -12.07 15.96
CA ASN A 626 0.34 -11.71 15.59
C ASN A 626 -0.28 -12.87 14.81
N TRP A 627 -1.60 -13.00 14.92
CA TRP A 627 -2.42 -13.85 14.07
C TRP A 627 -3.27 -12.94 13.21
N GLU A 628 -2.97 -12.91 11.93
CA GLU A 628 -3.80 -12.23 10.93
C GLU A 628 -4.81 -13.24 10.44
N TYR A 629 -6.09 -12.88 10.42
CA TYR A 629 -7.15 -13.69 9.85
C TYR A 629 -7.94 -12.89 8.83
N SER A 630 -8.23 -13.52 7.69
CA SER A 630 -9.20 -13.02 6.73
C SER A 630 -9.91 -14.19 6.06
N GLU A 631 -11.22 -14.08 5.88
CA GLU A 631 -11.99 -15.01 5.05
C GLU A 631 -11.64 -14.84 3.56
N GLU A 632 -11.47 -13.58 3.11
CA GLU A 632 -11.09 -13.18 1.77
C GLU A 632 -10.17 -11.94 1.85
N GLY A 633 -8.92 -12.04 1.41
CA GLY A 633 -7.99 -10.90 1.30
C GLY A 633 -6.74 -10.97 2.18
N TRP A 634 -6.34 -9.84 2.77
CA TRP A 634 -5.07 -9.68 3.49
C TRP A 634 -4.99 -10.63 4.69
N GLY A 635 -3.98 -11.49 4.71
CA GLY A 635 -3.71 -12.45 5.79
C GLY A 635 -3.85 -13.90 5.34
N THR A 636 -4.42 -14.13 4.15
CA THR A 636 -4.44 -15.43 3.51
C THR A 636 -3.08 -15.76 2.88
N GLN A 637 -2.74 -17.05 2.84
CA GLN A 637 -1.59 -17.56 2.09
C GLN A 637 -2.01 -18.68 1.15
N GLN A 638 -1.38 -18.75 -0.02
CA GLN A 638 -1.56 -19.82 -0.98
C GLN A 638 -0.21 -20.19 -1.60
N PHE A 639 0.07 -21.48 -1.70
CA PHE A 639 1.37 -21.99 -2.11
C PHE A 639 1.27 -22.83 -3.38
N LEU A 640 2.42 -23.06 -4.00
CA LEU A 640 2.62 -24.09 -5.01
C LEU A 640 3.31 -25.30 -4.39
N CYS A 641 2.97 -26.50 -4.84
CA CYS A 641 3.51 -27.77 -4.35
C CYS A 641 4.09 -28.62 -5.49
N SER A 642 5.14 -29.39 -5.23
CA SER A 642 5.64 -30.41 -6.16
C SER A 642 6.21 -31.61 -5.39
N PRO A 643 5.78 -32.85 -5.67
CA PRO A 643 4.77 -33.24 -6.67
C PRO A 643 3.31 -33.03 -6.22
N ASP A 644 3.06 -32.87 -4.92
CA ASP A 644 1.73 -32.65 -4.33
C ASP A 644 1.85 -31.92 -2.97
N CYS A 645 0.73 -31.52 -2.36
CA CYS A 645 0.74 -30.79 -1.08
C CYS A 645 0.70 -31.69 0.18
N SER A 646 1.18 -32.94 0.09
CA SER A 646 1.05 -33.92 1.19
C SER A 646 2.15 -33.86 2.27
N ALA A 647 3.25 -33.16 2.01
CA ALA A 647 4.38 -33.04 2.94
C ALA A 647 5.00 -31.64 2.87
N VAL A 648 5.55 -31.16 3.99
CA VAL A 648 6.19 -29.83 4.11
C VAL A 648 7.25 -29.59 3.03
N ASP A 649 8.09 -30.59 2.74
CA ASP A 649 9.19 -30.46 1.77
C ASP A 649 8.71 -30.28 0.32
N ASN A 650 7.45 -30.62 0.03
CA ASN A 650 6.88 -30.44 -1.29
C ASN A 650 6.41 -29.01 -1.56
N TYR A 651 6.24 -28.19 -0.51
CA TYR A 651 5.81 -26.79 -0.68
C TYR A 651 6.96 -25.94 -1.21
N LEU A 652 6.68 -25.21 -2.28
CA LEU A 652 7.60 -24.26 -2.87
C LEU A 652 7.54 -22.94 -2.11
N ILE A 653 8.62 -22.66 -1.36
CA ILE A 653 8.77 -21.42 -0.58
C ILE A 653 9.77 -20.53 -1.31
N LEU A 654 9.30 -19.35 -1.70
CA LEU A 654 10.11 -18.25 -2.23
C LEU A 654 11.01 -17.65 -1.14
N SER A 655 11.96 -16.81 -1.54
CA SER A 655 12.95 -16.23 -0.63
C SER A 655 12.31 -15.24 0.35
N ASP A 656 12.77 -15.24 1.60
CA ASP A 656 12.37 -14.23 2.58
C ASP A 656 12.90 -12.83 2.16
N PRO A 657 12.16 -11.75 2.48
CA PRO A 657 12.63 -10.38 2.26
C PRO A 657 14.01 -10.14 2.89
N VAL A 658 14.93 -9.52 2.14
CA VAL A 658 16.20 -9.02 2.69
C VAL A 658 15.93 -7.76 3.46
N ARG A 659 16.26 -7.74 4.74
CA ARG A 659 16.11 -6.58 5.62
C ARG A 659 17.45 -5.87 5.72
N PHE A 660 17.42 -4.55 5.76
CA PHE A 660 18.63 -3.75 5.91
C PHE A 660 18.70 -3.09 7.29
N GLN A 661 19.93 -2.86 7.77
CA GLN A 661 20.16 -2.07 8.97
C GLN A 661 19.59 -0.65 8.78
N PRO A 662 18.99 -0.05 9.83
CA PRO A 662 18.49 1.31 9.74
C PRO A 662 19.58 2.31 9.37
N PHE A 663 19.23 3.29 8.53
CA PHE A 663 20.15 4.37 8.14
C PHE A 663 19.41 5.70 7.96
N ALA A 664 20.15 6.80 8.04
CA ALA A 664 19.60 8.14 7.85
C ALA A 664 19.53 8.49 6.36
N ALA A 665 18.39 8.99 5.91
CA ALA A 665 18.17 9.60 4.61
C ALA A 665 17.55 10.98 4.79
N THR A 666 17.66 11.84 3.78
CA THR A 666 17.06 13.18 3.79
C THR A 666 15.87 13.18 2.83
N ASN A 667 14.74 13.72 3.27
CA ASN A 667 13.61 13.97 2.37
C ASN A 667 13.87 15.22 1.51
N HIS A 668 12.97 15.53 0.58
CA HIS A 668 13.11 16.71 -0.25
C HIS A 668 13.11 18.03 0.55
N GLY A 669 12.40 18.07 1.68
CA GLY A 669 12.32 19.21 2.59
C GLY A 669 13.52 19.35 3.56
N ASP A 670 14.66 18.71 3.28
CA ASP A 670 15.89 18.75 4.07
C ASP A 670 15.79 18.18 5.50
N ALA A 671 14.73 17.45 5.84
CA ALA A 671 14.59 16.74 7.11
C ALA A 671 15.27 15.36 7.04
N GLU A 672 16.12 15.08 8.02
CA GLU A 672 16.71 13.76 8.22
C GLU A 672 15.67 12.79 8.79
N LYS A 673 15.59 11.60 8.20
CA LYS A 673 14.67 10.51 8.53
C LYS A 673 15.45 9.21 8.64
N THR A 674 15.21 8.44 9.70
CA THR A 674 15.74 7.08 9.82
C THR A 674 14.85 6.15 9.02
N LEU A 675 15.40 5.50 8.00
CA LEU A 675 14.69 4.51 7.21
C LEU A 675 15.01 3.10 7.67
N SER A 676 13.99 2.25 7.64
CA SER A 676 14.12 0.81 7.82
C SER A 676 13.58 0.14 6.55
N LEU A 677 14.50 -0.31 5.69
CA LEU A 677 14.17 -0.82 4.37
C LEU A 677 14.15 -2.36 4.34
N ALA A 678 13.28 -2.91 3.52
CA ALA A 678 13.29 -4.33 3.18
C ALA A 678 13.08 -4.52 1.67
N PHE A 679 13.64 -5.59 1.12
CA PHE A 679 13.57 -5.88 -0.31
C PHE A 679 13.14 -7.32 -0.58
N ASP A 680 12.08 -7.48 -1.36
CA ASP A 680 11.58 -8.74 -1.89
C ASP A 680 11.25 -8.66 -3.38
N GLY A 681 12.04 -7.88 -4.13
CA GLY A 681 11.73 -7.46 -5.50
C GLY A 681 11.13 -6.06 -5.55
N TRP A 682 10.46 -5.65 -4.46
CA TRP A 682 10.04 -4.27 -4.21
C TRP A 682 10.79 -3.70 -3.02
N MET A 683 11.09 -2.40 -3.08
CA MET A 683 11.66 -1.69 -1.95
C MET A 683 10.54 -1.24 -1.02
N HIS A 684 10.47 -1.88 0.14
CA HIS A 684 9.60 -1.48 1.24
C HIS A 684 10.35 -0.54 2.17
N GLY A 685 9.62 0.28 2.90
CA GLY A 685 10.21 1.21 3.87
C GLY A 685 10.34 2.66 3.35
N LEU A 686 9.75 2.97 2.19
CA LEU A 686 9.69 4.32 1.63
C LEU A 686 8.27 4.91 1.73
N PRO A 687 8.13 6.24 1.73
CA PRO A 687 6.82 6.91 1.70
C PRO A 687 6.01 6.49 0.46
N ASP A 688 4.79 5.97 0.67
CA ASP A 688 3.80 5.84 -0.39
C ASP A 688 3.11 7.18 -0.59
N LEU A 689 3.25 7.74 -1.79
CA LEU A 689 2.71 9.05 -2.16
C LEU A 689 1.51 8.93 -3.11
N TYR A 690 1.10 7.71 -3.48
CA TYR A 690 0.01 7.53 -4.43
C TYR A 690 -1.26 8.22 -3.94
N PHE A 691 -1.70 7.92 -2.72
CA PHE A 691 -2.91 8.51 -2.15
C PHE A 691 -2.78 10.02 -1.92
N GLU A 692 -1.60 10.50 -1.55
CA GLU A 692 -1.35 11.94 -1.37
C GLU A 692 -1.44 12.69 -2.71
N LEU A 693 -0.86 12.12 -3.76
CA LEU A 693 -0.95 12.66 -5.12
C LEU A 693 -2.37 12.57 -5.65
N HIS A 694 -3.04 11.43 -5.52
CA HIS A 694 -4.41 11.21 -5.98
C HIS A 694 -5.37 12.24 -5.35
N LYS A 695 -5.29 12.46 -4.02
CA LYS A 695 -6.09 13.48 -3.31
C LYS A 695 -5.81 14.90 -3.78
N ASN A 696 -4.67 15.14 -4.41
CA ASN A 696 -4.25 16.44 -4.90
C ASN A 696 -4.24 16.51 -6.43
N ASP A 697 -5.10 15.73 -7.10
CA ASP A 697 -5.25 15.66 -8.57
C ASP A 697 -3.92 15.40 -9.30
N PHE A 698 -3.05 14.60 -8.69
CA PHE A 698 -1.68 14.31 -9.13
C PHE A 698 -0.80 15.56 -9.32
N VAL A 699 -1.16 16.67 -8.67
CA VAL A 699 -0.33 17.87 -8.57
C VAL A 699 0.67 17.67 -7.42
N MET A 700 1.96 17.84 -7.72
CA MET A 700 3.01 17.82 -6.70
C MET A 700 3.03 19.17 -5.97
N SER A 701 2.41 19.24 -4.78
CA SER A 701 2.53 20.39 -3.89
C SER A 701 3.85 20.35 -3.12
N SER A 702 4.24 21.46 -2.49
CA SER A 702 5.43 21.46 -1.61
C SER A 702 5.28 20.51 -0.43
N GLU A 703 4.07 20.38 0.13
CA GLU A 703 3.81 19.47 1.25
C GLU A 703 3.95 17.99 0.86
N ILE A 704 3.54 17.63 -0.36
CA ILE A 704 3.73 16.27 -0.90
C ILE A 704 5.20 16.07 -1.27
N ALA A 705 5.82 17.05 -1.92
CA ALA A 705 7.21 16.99 -2.31
C ALA A 705 8.12 16.80 -1.09
N ASP A 706 7.89 17.51 0.01
CA ASP A 706 8.64 17.37 1.26
C ASP A 706 8.55 15.95 1.86
N LYS A 707 7.57 15.13 1.47
CA LYS A 707 7.48 13.72 1.89
C LYS A 707 8.34 12.79 1.03
N VAL A 708 8.77 13.22 -0.17
CA VAL A 708 9.57 12.41 -1.09
C VAL A 708 10.97 12.14 -0.51
N ILE A 709 11.40 10.88 -0.56
CA ILE A 709 12.78 10.48 -0.27
C ILE A 709 13.34 9.72 -1.47
N ASN A 710 14.33 10.30 -2.14
CA ASN A 710 15.06 9.61 -3.21
C ASN A 710 16.41 9.13 -2.72
N LEU A 711 16.65 7.83 -2.90
CA LEU A 711 17.93 7.21 -2.60
C LEU A 711 18.77 7.18 -3.86
N SER A 712 19.88 7.92 -3.85
CA SER A 712 20.77 8.00 -5.02
C SER A 712 21.37 6.63 -5.39
N ALA A 713 21.69 6.44 -6.67
CA ALA A 713 22.42 5.26 -7.11
C ALA A 713 23.78 5.14 -6.37
N GLY A 714 24.07 3.94 -5.86
CA GLY A 714 25.25 3.68 -5.04
C GLY A 714 25.06 3.89 -3.54
N THR A 715 23.84 4.19 -3.07
CA THR A 715 23.52 4.17 -1.64
C THR A 715 23.83 2.78 -1.07
N GLU A 716 24.69 2.73 -0.04
CA GLU A 716 25.10 1.48 0.61
C GLU A 716 24.03 1.04 1.62
N LEU A 717 23.65 -0.24 1.53
CA LEU A 717 22.78 -0.91 2.49
C LEU A 717 23.54 -2.08 3.13
N VAL A 718 23.29 -2.34 4.40
CA VAL A 718 23.93 -3.45 5.16
C VAL A 718 22.85 -4.43 5.55
N ASP A 719 23.08 -5.74 5.36
CA ASP A 719 22.11 -6.77 5.75
C ASP A 719 21.84 -6.72 7.27
N ALA A 720 20.58 -6.76 7.67
CA ALA A 720 20.17 -6.70 9.07
C ALA A 720 20.52 -7.97 9.86
N SER A 721 20.61 -9.10 9.16
CA SER A 721 20.86 -10.44 9.69
C SER A 721 22.36 -10.79 9.70
N ASP A 722 23.14 -10.20 8.78
CA ASP A 722 24.58 -10.37 8.68
C ASP A 722 25.28 -9.06 8.27
N ASN A 723 25.82 -8.34 9.25
CA ASN A 723 26.48 -7.05 9.04
C ASN A 723 27.77 -7.11 8.18
N THR A 724 28.19 -8.30 7.74
CA THR A 724 29.30 -8.47 6.79
C THR A 724 28.85 -8.37 5.32
N ILE A 725 27.56 -8.59 5.05
CA ILE A 725 26.99 -8.49 3.71
C ILE A 725 26.56 -7.04 3.44
N ARG A 726 27.00 -6.51 2.29
CA ARG A 726 26.73 -5.15 1.85
C ARG A 726 26.10 -5.16 0.46
N TYR A 727 25.23 -4.19 0.22
CA TYR A 727 24.54 -3.99 -1.02
C TYR A 727 24.66 -2.54 -1.48
N TYR A 728 24.52 -2.32 -2.78
CA TYR A 728 24.27 -1.01 -3.36
C TYR A 728 22.91 -0.99 -4.03
N LEU A 729 22.27 0.17 -3.93
CA LEU A 729 20.96 0.42 -4.48
C LEU A 729 21.05 1.29 -5.74
N LYS A 730 20.13 1.08 -6.69
CA LYS A 730 20.03 1.86 -7.93
C LYS A 730 18.55 2.15 -8.24
N PRO A 731 18.14 3.42 -8.41
CA PRO A 731 16.86 3.75 -9.02
C PRO A 731 16.72 3.11 -10.40
N LEU A 732 15.61 2.43 -10.64
CA LEU A 732 15.30 1.80 -11.93
C LEU A 732 14.22 2.61 -12.64
N ASP A 733 13.12 2.92 -11.95
CA ASP A 733 11.98 3.65 -12.50
C ASP A 733 11.74 4.93 -11.71
N VAL A 734 11.79 6.06 -12.40
CA VAL A 734 11.71 7.39 -11.81
C VAL A 734 10.70 8.23 -12.59
N SER A 735 9.71 8.76 -11.90
CA SER A 735 8.85 9.84 -12.41
C SER A 735 9.44 11.20 -12.09
N ILE A 736 9.25 12.15 -12.99
CA ILE A 736 9.69 13.54 -12.82
C ILE A 736 8.47 14.44 -12.82
N PHE A 737 8.22 15.09 -11.68
CA PHE A 737 7.15 16.06 -11.52
C PHE A 737 7.68 17.47 -11.75
N LEU A 738 7.13 18.13 -12.77
CA LEU A 738 7.45 19.51 -13.10
C LEU A 738 6.53 20.46 -12.32
N ASN A 739 7.13 21.41 -11.60
CA ASN A 739 6.40 22.38 -10.78
C ASN A 739 5.55 23.33 -11.62
N VAL A 740 4.33 23.63 -11.14
CA VAL A 740 3.43 24.61 -11.77
C VAL A 740 3.94 26.03 -11.51
N VAL A 741 3.97 26.87 -12.55
CA VAL A 741 4.47 28.24 -12.50
C VAL A 741 3.37 29.21 -12.94
N THR A 742 3.08 30.23 -12.12
CA THR A 742 2.04 31.23 -12.43
C THR A 742 2.59 32.49 -13.09
N GLN A 743 3.90 32.75 -13.00
CA GLN A 743 4.58 33.86 -13.66
C GLN A 743 5.99 33.45 -14.11
N PRO A 744 6.44 33.85 -15.32
CA PRO A 744 7.79 33.54 -15.77
C PRO A 744 8.82 34.34 -14.95
N ALA A 745 10.02 33.79 -14.80
CA ALA A 745 11.12 34.47 -14.15
C ALA A 745 11.57 35.73 -14.92
N ASP A 746 12.24 36.65 -14.24
CA ASP A 746 12.68 37.91 -14.82
C ASP A 746 13.49 37.72 -16.12
N GLY A 747 12.99 38.27 -17.22
CA GLY A 747 13.63 38.21 -18.53
C GLY A 747 13.30 36.96 -19.36
N LEU A 748 12.48 36.05 -18.83
CA LEU A 748 11.95 34.90 -19.54
C LEU A 748 10.49 35.12 -19.95
N SER A 749 9.98 34.26 -20.83
CA SER A 749 8.60 34.29 -21.29
C SER A 749 8.04 32.88 -21.34
N PHE A 750 6.76 32.73 -21.01
CA PHE A 750 6.05 31.48 -21.27
C PHE A 750 5.99 31.16 -22.76
N PRO A 751 5.95 29.86 -23.14
CA PRO A 751 5.78 29.45 -24.52
C PRO A 751 4.38 29.83 -25.02
N ASP A 752 4.31 30.14 -26.32
CA ASP A 752 3.04 30.46 -26.99
C ASP A 752 2.29 29.17 -27.32
N ILE A 753 1.28 28.84 -26.51
CA ILE A 753 0.47 27.63 -26.71
C ILE A 753 -0.37 27.68 -28.00
N THR A 754 -0.61 28.86 -28.57
CA THR A 754 -1.37 28.99 -29.82
C THR A 754 -0.64 28.38 -31.02
N LEU A 755 0.67 28.11 -30.91
CA LEU A 755 1.41 27.31 -31.89
C LEU A 755 0.82 25.91 -32.07
N SER A 756 0.17 25.34 -31.04
CA SER A 756 -0.55 24.07 -31.17
C SER A 756 -1.70 24.11 -32.19
N GLU A 757 -2.21 25.30 -32.56
CA GLU A 757 -3.24 25.43 -33.59
C GLU A 757 -2.72 25.07 -34.99
N SER A 758 -1.41 25.14 -35.24
CA SER A 758 -0.84 24.67 -36.50
C SER A 758 -0.70 23.14 -36.57
N ALA A 759 -0.87 22.42 -35.45
CA ALA A 759 -0.94 20.97 -35.42
C ALA A 759 -2.35 20.50 -35.89
N ASP A 760 -2.55 20.49 -37.20
CA ASP A 760 -3.79 20.03 -37.83
C ASP A 760 -3.92 18.50 -37.77
N LEU A 761 -4.72 18.01 -36.81
CA LEU A 761 -5.00 16.59 -36.60
C LEU A 761 -5.68 15.91 -37.80
N THR A 762 -6.15 16.65 -38.81
CA THR A 762 -6.63 16.05 -40.07
C THR A 762 -5.50 15.62 -41.00
N THR A 763 -4.25 15.99 -40.70
CA THR A 763 -3.05 15.68 -41.49
C THR A 763 -2.23 14.50 -40.94
N VAL A 764 -2.73 13.81 -39.91
CA VAL A 764 -2.14 12.58 -39.41
C VAL A 764 -2.17 11.49 -40.48
N PRO A 765 -1.19 10.58 -40.52
CA PRO A 765 -1.18 9.48 -41.49
C PRO A 765 -2.39 8.57 -41.29
N ASP A 766 -2.79 7.85 -42.34
CA ASP A 766 -3.84 6.84 -42.26
C ASP A 766 -3.26 5.48 -42.63
N TYR A 767 -3.94 4.40 -42.21
CA TYR A 767 -3.50 3.05 -42.52
C TYR A 767 -3.43 2.87 -44.04
N THR A 768 -2.31 2.32 -44.49
CA THR A 768 -2.13 1.88 -45.87
C THR A 768 -1.79 0.40 -45.85
N ASP A 769 -2.48 -0.42 -46.65
CA ASP A 769 -2.17 -1.84 -46.76
C ASP A 769 -0.68 -2.03 -47.10
N THR A 770 0.01 -2.76 -46.22
CA THR A 770 1.45 -3.04 -46.31
C THR A 770 1.76 -4.05 -47.42
N GLY A 771 0.75 -4.75 -47.94
CA GLY A 771 0.91 -5.84 -48.90
C GLY A 771 1.67 -7.02 -48.31
N MET A 772 1.73 -7.12 -46.98
CA MET A 772 2.34 -8.23 -46.25
C MET A 772 1.54 -9.50 -46.50
N GLY A 773 2.20 -10.49 -47.12
CA GLY A 773 1.64 -11.81 -47.38
C GLY A 773 1.42 -12.64 -46.10
N ASP A 774 1.15 -13.92 -46.31
CA ASP A 774 0.95 -14.89 -45.22
C ASP A 774 2.18 -15.01 -44.31
N LYS A 775 1.93 -15.37 -43.04
CA LYS A 775 2.99 -15.63 -42.05
C LYS A 775 3.97 -16.69 -42.58
N PRO A 776 5.29 -16.45 -42.59
CA PRO A 776 6.29 -17.47 -42.92
C PRO A 776 6.19 -18.69 -42.00
N THR A 777 6.38 -19.91 -42.55
CA THR A 777 6.17 -21.17 -41.80
C THR A 777 7.45 -21.90 -41.37
N ASP A 778 8.63 -21.50 -41.89
CA ASP A 778 9.92 -22.16 -41.64
C ASP A 778 10.95 -21.15 -41.12
N THR A 779 10.79 -20.69 -39.86
CA THR A 779 11.69 -19.71 -39.22
C THR A 779 12.39 -20.30 -37.99
N GLU A 780 13.65 -19.92 -37.79
CA GLU A 780 14.43 -20.29 -36.60
C GLU A 780 14.46 -19.14 -35.60
N ILE A 781 14.46 -19.45 -34.30
CA ILE A 781 14.72 -18.45 -33.26
C ILE A 781 16.16 -17.95 -33.42
N ARG A 782 16.30 -16.64 -33.63
CA ARG A 782 17.60 -15.97 -33.76
C ARG A 782 17.88 -15.00 -32.61
N PHE A 783 16.83 -14.53 -31.96
CA PHE A 783 16.91 -13.55 -30.88
C PHE A 783 15.92 -13.90 -29.78
N SER A 784 16.33 -13.72 -28.53
CA SER A 784 15.47 -13.74 -27.36
C SER A 784 15.79 -12.52 -26.52
N GLU A 785 14.79 -11.69 -26.22
CA GLU A 785 14.94 -10.52 -25.34
C GLU A 785 16.04 -9.55 -25.81
N GLY A 786 16.17 -9.39 -27.13
CA GLY A 786 17.21 -8.55 -27.73
C GLY A 786 18.61 -9.19 -27.79
N ILE A 787 18.80 -10.39 -27.25
CA ILE A 787 20.07 -11.12 -27.28
C ILE A 787 20.05 -12.15 -28.42
N ALA A 788 21.13 -12.22 -29.22
CA ALA A 788 21.27 -13.23 -30.25
C ALA A 788 21.40 -14.63 -29.63
N VAL A 789 20.57 -15.57 -30.08
CA VAL A 789 20.62 -16.99 -29.68
C VAL A 789 21.76 -17.67 -30.44
N GLN A 790 22.58 -18.48 -29.74
CA GLN A 790 23.76 -19.15 -30.32
C GLN A 790 23.41 -20.35 -31.19
#